data_AF-A0A542YWP1-F1
#
_entry.id   AF-A0A542YWP1-F1
#
_cell.length_a   1.000
_cell.length_b   1.000
_cell.length_c   1.000
_cell.angle_alpha   90.00
_cell.angle_beta   90.00
_cell.angle_gamma   90.00
#
_symmetry.space_group_name_H-M   'P 1'
#
loop_
_entity.id
_entity.type
_entity.pdbx_description
1 polymer ?
#
loop_
_entity_poly.entity_id
_entity_poly.type
_entity_poly.pdbx_seq_one_letter_code
_entity_poly.pdbx_strand_id
1 'polypeptide(L)'
;MDPAHAARKLAGATVRRFRKPTVSVVMPCRDGGTLLEPAIRSVLNQDLRDLELIVVDDGSTDDSVATVKRLAARDRRVRYLSTGGDGRGPGRARNLGVAAAKGRFLAFADADDQVLPGAYSAMSAALRRRGVDMVVGGYQRHGADGKHRPRLVERIHEKDLPAVDVEACPQVLDEVVIWNRLFRMSFWKRHVGPFSEEGNYEDREPALRAALNARQFSLLARDVYSWRLPDGRQTRSQQKENLSDLRERFAVARREVALLEKSQPVAQAQVWARLLGSDLGLYAVHVPSADDAYWEQFSAMAGWLAKRAPKEVWASVPVWERLLANCAAAGVRGDVEEILGTRAEDTSAVPLTVVDGTTLQADLEVVERLRTPLAPSLMVVPPEMVHAVGGIQRTEWVSSDEVQIDGYAYVPGLAGDTEGLTIRVLQKDALQAHELPLEARTDDTIDIESGDPWRSYRTGGFTVRAPASSWQPVPGPPRDLTLEVHLTWKGARWRVPLSLTLPPADPADLGGDAASTASDSAHVLIDDVQVDGAGIVLSGTTGPGTPELRVGLVTSSREFASAATPEEDGTFQATLRVTDGAALPSDGYFVRWAANGGPLSGWARPGVALREGPIESNSPIQRITARWHPGTTAVSVTVSPPLSLSERSRLGQRRLREVYRTAPLERAVLLEAFNGKTCGDNPGAIAGGLREAGVDVPLYWSVRDLSVPVPEGGTPLVIGSEDWHRVLSTATVLINNNNFPHWFTKRPGQFYLQTWHGTPIKRLLWDLPPGRVPLTYRRLMRRQVPMWDLLLAQTNAAERDLRSGLGYTGPVLVTEQPRNAVLAEGEAARQRARAHYGIPADARVILYA
;
A
#
# COMPACT_ATOMS: atom_id res chain seq x y z
N MET A 1 4.42 32.88 -59.90
CA MET A 1 5.08 32.41 -58.67
C MET A 1 6.38 33.17 -58.51
N ASP A 2 6.63 33.75 -57.33
CA ASP A 2 7.87 34.50 -57.05
C ASP A 2 9.09 33.56 -56.93
N PRO A 3 10.14 33.72 -57.76
CA PRO A 3 11.37 32.94 -57.66
C PRO A 3 12.10 33.11 -56.32
N ALA A 4 12.01 34.28 -55.68
CA ALA A 4 12.68 34.55 -54.41
C ALA A 4 12.06 33.78 -53.24
N HIS A 5 10.73 33.60 -53.23
CA HIS A 5 10.03 32.74 -52.28
C HIS A 5 10.45 31.26 -52.42
N ALA A 6 10.56 30.76 -53.66
CA ALA A 6 11.03 29.39 -53.92
C ALA A 6 12.48 29.20 -53.46
N ALA A 7 13.37 30.14 -53.78
CA ALA A 7 14.76 30.13 -53.35
C ALA A 7 14.93 30.17 -51.82
N ARG A 8 14.12 30.98 -51.10
CA ARG A 8 14.12 30.99 -49.62
C ARG A 8 13.60 29.70 -49.01
N LYS A 9 12.60 29.05 -49.62
CA LYS A 9 12.09 27.73 -49.19
C LYS A 9 13.13 26.63 -49.40
N LEU A 10 13.82 26.63 -50.54
CA LEU A 10 14.93 25.72 -50.85
C LEU A 10 16.15 25.96 -49.96
N ALA A 11 16.53 27.21 -49.70
CA ALA A 11 17.61 27.55 -48.78
C ALA A 11 17.26 27.13 -47.34
N GLY A 12 16.06 27.46 -46.85
CA GLY A 12 15.59 27.04 -45.52
C GLY A 12 15.53 25.51 -45.36
N ALA A 13 15.12 24.78 -46.40
CA ALA A 13 15.13 23.32 -46.42
C ALA A 13 16.56 22.73 -46.50
N THR A 14 17.48 23.41 -47.18
CA THR A 14 18.88 22.96 -47.37
C THR A 14 19.76 23.28 -46.16
N VAL A 15 19.54 24.42 -45.48
CA VAL A 15 20.19 24.72 -44.18
C VAL A 15 19.68 23.79 -43.07
N ARG A 16 18.42 23.33 -43.13
CA ARG A 16 17.90 22.26 -42.25
C ARG A 16 18.50 20.87 -42.53
N ARG A 17 19.25 20.69 -43.63
CA ARG A 17 19.71 19.38 -44.13
C ARG A 17 20.97 18.85 -43.43
N PHE A 18 21.64 19.67 -42.61
CA PHE A 18 22.95 19.34 -42.00
C PHE A 18 23.17 19.76 -40.53
N ARG A 19 22.15 20.27 -39.80
CA ARG A 19 22.32 20.48 -38.35
C ARG A 19 22.39 19.13 -37.62
N LYS A 20 23.43 18.93 -36.80
CA LYS A 20 23.49 17.80 -35.86
C LYS A 20 22.32 17.93 -34.87
N PRO A 21 21.60 16.84 -34.55
CA PRO A 21 20.49 16.90 -33.61
C PRO A 21 20.96 17.35 -32.22
N THR A 22 20.08 17.98 -31.45
CA THR A 22 20.37 18.32 -30.05
C THR A 22 20.38 17.04 -29.20
N VAL A 23 19.41 16.14 -29.39
CA VAL A 23 19.29 14.86 -28.66
C VAL A 23 19.32 13.67 -29.61
N SER A 24 20.10 12.64 -29.30
CA SER A 24 19.89 11.28 -29.82
C SER A 24 19.17 10.46 -28.75
N VAL A 25 18.02 9.89 -29.10
CA VAL A 25 17.31 8.91 -28.27
C VAL A 25 17.63 7.52 -28.80
N VAL A 26 18.11 6.62 -27.93
CA VAL A 26 18.38 5.23 -28.28
C VAL A 26 17.31 4.34 -27.68
N MET A 27 16.66 3.54 -28.52
CA MET A 27 15.56 2.65 -28.15
C MET A 27 15.89 1.20 -28.51
N PRO A 28 16.26 0.34 -27.55
CA PRO A 28 16.36 -1.09 -27.81
C PRO A 28 14.96 -1.64 -28.06
N CYS A 29 14.83 -2.55 -29.03
CA CYS A 29 13.56 -3.17 -29.39
C CYS A 29 13.76 -4.66 -29.62
N ARG A 30 12.89 -5.47 -29.00
CA ARG A 30 12.71 -6.88 -29.32
C ARG A 30 11.27 -7.23 -29.01
N ASP A 31 10.53 -7.71 -30.01
CA ASP A 31 9.15 -8.16 -29.90
C ASP A 31 8.22 -7.13 -29.21
N GLY A 32 8.31 -5.86 -29.64
CA GLY A 32 7.58 -4.72 -29.05
C GLY A 32 6.12 -4.55 -29.51
N GLY A 33 5.73 -5.27 -30.56
CA GLY A 33 4.37 -5.37 -31.12
C GLY A 33 3.56 -4.07 -31.09
N THR A 34 2.39 -4.15 -30.45
CA THR A 34 1.42 -3.04 -30.37
C THR A 34 1.87 -1.85 -29.51
N LEU A 35 2.92 -1.99 -28.71
CA LEU A 35 3.43 -0.95 -27.81
C LEU A 35 4.51 -0.08 -28.45
N LEU A 36 5.22 -0.61 -29.45
CA LEU A 36 6.33 0.05 -30.13
C LEU A 36 5.93 1.34 -30.85
N GLU A 37 4.81 1.36 -31.59
CA GLU A 37 4.37 2.58 -32.28
C GLU A 37 3.98 3.70 -31.29
N PRO A 38 3.20 3.43 -30.21
CA PRO A 38 3.03 4.36 -29.09
C PRO A 38 4.34 4.87 -28.49
N ALA A 39 5.32 3.99 -28.20
CA ALA A 39 6.61 4.37 -27.63
C ALA A 39 7.39 5.31 -28.56
N ILE A 40 7.53 4.96 -29.85
CA ILE A 40 8.14 5.80 -30.88
C ILE A 40 7.42 7.16 -30.99
N ARG A 41 6.08 7.16 -31.01
CA ARG A 41 5.28 8.40 -31.07
C ARG A 41 5.50 9.29 -29.85
N SER A 42 5.69 8.74 -28.65
CA SER A 42 5.99 9.53 -27.44
C SER A 42 7.27 10.37 -27.56
N VAL A 43 8.29 9.83 -28.24
CA VAL A 43 9.54 10.53 -28.58
C VAL A 43 9.34 11.53 -29.73
N LEU A 44 8.67 11.12 -30.80
CA LEU A 44 8.48 11.99 -31.98
C LEU A 44 7.58 13.20 -31.71
N ASN A 45 6.63 13.07 -30.79
CA ASN A 45 5.68 14.12 -30.41
C ASN A 45 6.25 15.16 -29.44
N GLN A 46 7.47 14.97 -28.91
CA GLN A 46 8.15 15.98 -28.09
C GLN A 46 8.23 17.34 -28.79
N ASP A 47 8.10 18.39 -28.00
CA ASP A 47 8.20 19.81 -28.41
C ASP A 47 9.59 20.16 -28.94
N LEU A 48 10.66 19.57 -28.38
CA LEU A 48 12.01 19.62 -28.91
C LEU A 48 12.11 18.85 -30.25
N ARG A 49 11.86 19.55 -31.36
CA ARG A 49 11.89 18.94 -32.70
C ARG A 49 13.28 18.55 -33.22
N ASP A 50 14.35 19.08 -32.62
CA ASP A 50 15.75 18.85 -33.02
C ASP A 50 16.33 17.60 -32.35
N LEU A 51 15.75 16.44 -32.67
CA LEU A 51 16.17 15.13 -32.15
C LEU A 51 16.25 14.08 -33.26
N GLU A 52 17.01 13.02 -33.02
CA GLU A 52 16.91 11.75 -33.74
C GLU A 52 16.50 10.62 -32.77
N LEU A 53 15.78 9.62 -33.28
CA LEU A 53 15.44 8.40 -32.58
C LEU A 53 16.08 7.22 -33.32
N ILE A 54 16.94 6.49 -32.63
CA ILE A 54 17.65 5.32 -33.14
C ILE A 54 17.02 4.09 -32.49
N VAL A 55 16.13 3.42 -33.23
CA VAL A 55 15.52 2.16 -32.79
C VAL A 55 16.45 1.02 -33.23
N VAL A 56 16.90 0.22 -32.27
CA VAL A 56 17.85 -0.87 -32.49
C VAL A 56 17.16 -2.19 -32.17
N ASP A 57 16.85 -2.92 -33.24
CA ASP A 57 16.22 -4.24 -33.18
C ASP A 57 17.23 -5.33 -32.77
N ASP A 58 16.89 -6.13 -31.76
CA ASP A 58 17.69 -7.26 -31.28
C ASP A 58 17.13 -8.63 -31.75
N GLY A 59 16.67 -8.68 -33.00
CA GLY A 59 16.12 -9.88 -33.61
C GLY A 59 14.66 -10.16 -33.25
N SER A 60 13.79 -9.16 -33.44
CA SER A 60 12.34 -9.34 -33.28
C SER A 60 11.78 -10.34 -34.29
N THR A 61 10.78 -11.09 -33.83
CA THR A 61 10.04 -12.13 -34.57
C THR A 61 8.62 -11.70 -34.95
N ASP A 62 8.15 -10.58 -34.39
CA ASP A 62 6.85 -9.96 -34.66
C ASP A 62 6.90 -8.87 -35.75
N ASP A 63 5.88 -8.01 -35.82
CA ASP A 63 5.80 -6.91 -36.79
C ASP A 63 6.66 -5.68 -36.45
N SER A 64 7.43 -5.70 -35.34
CA SER A 64 8.23 -4.55 -34.86
C SER A 64 9.12 -3.96 -35.94
N VAL A 65 9.87 -4.80 -36.66
CA VAL A 65 10.78 -4.36 -37.74
C VAL A 65 10.01 -3.66 -38.87
N ALA A 66 8.82 -4.17 -39.23
CA ALA A 66 7.96 -3.56 -40.24
C ALA A 66 7.41 -2.21 -39.75
N THR A 67 7.02 -2.15 -38.48
CA THR A 67 6.53 -0.93 -37.81
C THR A 67 7.60 0.16 -37.73
N VAL A 68 8.84 -0.14 -37.35
CA VAL A 68 9.94 0.86 -37.39
C VAL A 68 10.22 1.34 -38.81
N LYS A 69 10.32 0.42 -39.79
CA LYS A 69 10.59 0.80 -41.20
C LYS A 69 9.48 1.68 -41.78
N ARG A 70 8.21 1.37 -41.48
CA ARG A 70 7.03 2.19 -41.84
C ARG A 70 7.12 3.61 -41.26
N LEU A 71 7.56 3.74 -40.01
CA LEU A 71 7.70 5.04 -39.34
C LEU A 71 8.92 5.83 -39.85
N ALA A 72 10.06 5.17 -40.09
CA ALA A 72 11.26 5.79 -40.67
C ALA A 72 11.06 6.30 -42.11
N ALA A 73 10.21 5.64 -42.89
CA ALA A 73 9.80 6.14 -44.21
C ALA A 73 8.95 7.43 -44.13
N ARG A 74 8.28 7.69 -43.00
CA ARG A 74 7.40 8.86 -42.79
C ARG A 74 8.08 10.00 -42.03
N ASP A 75 8.94 9.70 -41.07
CA ASP A 75 9.69 10.69 -40.30
C ASP A 75 11.20 10.38 -40.32
N ARG A 76 11.94 11.26 -41.00
CA ARG A 76 13.41 11.17 -41.17
C ARG A 76 14.21 11.20 -39.84
N ARG A 77 13.56 11.54 -38.72
CA ARG A 77 14.18 11.48 -37.39
C ARG A 77 14.35 10.05 -36.89
N VAL A 78 13.54 9.11 -37.37
CA VAL A 78 13.63 7.69 -36.99
C VAL A 78 14.68 6.98 -37.85
N ARG A 79 15.60 6.27 -37.18
CA ARG A 79 16.64 5.45 -37.80
C ARG A 79 16.51 4.02 -37.27
N TYR A 80 16.38 3.06 -38.17
CA TYR A 80 16.42 1.63 -37.86
C TYR A 80 17.87 1.12 -37.88
N LEU A 81 18.26 0.35 -36.87
CA LEU A 81 19.44 -0.51 -36.84
C LEU A 81 19.03 -1.90 -36.37
N SER A 82 19.87 -2.91 -36.60
CA SER A 82 19.70 -4.25 -36.04
C SER A 82 21.03 -4.77 -35.50
N THR A 83 21.00 -5.57 -34.44
CA THR A 83 22.18 -6.23 -33.86
C THR A 83 22.70 -7.39 -34.71
N GLY A 84 21.89 -7.89 -35.65
CA GLY A 84 22.17 -9.06 -36.48
C GLY A 84 21.49 -10.34 -36.02
N GLY A 85 20.77 -10.33 -34.89
CA GLY A 85 19.88 -11.41 -34.47
C GLY A 85 20.55 -12.57 -33.75
N ASP A 86 20.81 -12.40 -32.45
CA ASP A 86 21.02 -13.50 -31.50
C ASP A 86 20.31 -13.29 -30.15
N GLY A 87 19.63 -12.16 -29.96
CA GLY A 87 18.79 -11.91 -28.79
C GLY A 87 19.55 -11.75 -27.47
N ARG A 88 20.85 -11.41 -27.52
CA ARG A 88 21.71 -11.23 -26.33
C ARG A 88 21.18 -10.19 -25.34
N GLY A 89 20.38 -9.23 -25.79
CA GLY A 89 19.61 -8.34 -24.93
C GLY A 89 19.89 -6.84 -25.15
N PRO A 90 19.18 -5.99 -24.38
CA PRO A 90 19.13 -4.55 -24.60
C PRO A 90 20.49 -3.84 -24.49
N GLY A 91 21.46 -4.38 -23.76
CA GLY A 91 22.80 -3.77 -23.62
C GLY A 91 23.54 -3.60 -24.95
N ARG A 92 23.60 -4.66 -25.76
CA ARG A 92 24.20 -4.64 -27.11
C ARG A 92 23.46 -3.69 -28.04
N ALA A 93 22.13 -3.71 -28.01
CA ALA A 93 21.30 -2.81 -28.80
C ALA A 93 21.53 -1.33 -28.41
N ARG A 94 21.62 -1.01 -27.11
CA ARG A 94 21.96 0.33 -26.64
C ARG A 94 23.39 0.73 -27.02
N ASN A 95 24.39 -0.15 -26.90
CA ASN A 95 25.76 0.12 -27.33
C ASN A 95 25.85 0.48 -28.84
N LEU A 96 25.19 -0.30 -29.70
CA LEU A 96 25.12 -0.04 -31.14
C LEU A 96 24.42 1.31 -31.45
N GLY A 97 23.33 1.60 -30.75
CA GLY A 97 22.62 2.88 -30.87
C GLY A 97 23.48 4.09 -30.45
N VAL A 98 24.22 3.97 -29.35
CA VAL A 98 25.16 5.00 -28.85
C VAL A 98 26.31 5.22 -29.83
N ALA A 99 26.85 4.16 -30.45
CA ALA A 99 27.88 4.29 -31.47
C ALA A 99 27.37 5.05 -32.71
N ALA A 100 26.10 4.84 -33.07
CA ALA A 100 25.44 5.46 -34.20
C ALA A 100 24.87 6.88 -33.93
N ALA A 101 24.89 7.34 -32.68
CA ALA A 101 24.33 8.62 -32.22
C ALA A 101 25.18 9.83 -32.64
N LYS A 102 24.51 10.85 -33.20
CA LYS A 102 25.10 12.08 -33.73
C LYS A 102 24.78 13.32 -32.88
N GLY A 103 23.94 13.17 -31.87
CA GLY A 103 23.41 14.23 -31.03
C GLY A 103 24.42 14.81 -30.05
N ARG A 104 24.18 16.05 -29.62
CA ARG A 104 24.96 16.69 -28.55
C ARG A 104 24.69 16.04 -27.19
N PHE A 105 23.44 15.63 -26.98
CA PHE A 105 22.96 14.94 -25.79
C PHE A 105 22.46 13.54 -26.16
N LEU A 106 22.44 12.64 -25.17
CA LEU A 106 22.05 11.25 -25.29
C LEU A 106 20.95 10.94 -24.27
N ALA A 107 19.87 10.28 -24.72
CA ALA A 107 18.82 9.74 -23.88
C ALA A 107 18.51 8.29 -24.29
N PHE A 108 17.83 7.57 -23.41
CA PHE A 108 17.32 6.22 -23.68
C PHE A 108 15.80 6.20 -23.49
N ALA A 109 15.11 5.29 -24.19
CA ALA A 109 13.70 5.00 -23.98
C ALA A 109 13.44 3.56 -24.42
N ASP A 110 12.74 2.77 -23.62
CA ASP A 110 12.44 1.38 -23.93
C ASP A 110 11.16 1.25 -24.78
N ALA A 111 11.03 0.13 -25.50
CA ALA A 111 10.07 -0.03 -26.59
C ALA A 111 8.60 -0.20 -26.18
N ASP A 112 8.32 -0.45 -24.90
CA ASP A 112 6.97 -0.62 -24.33
C ASP A 112 6.53 0.52 -23.39
N ASP A 113 7.40 1.52 -23.23
CA ASP A 113 7.25 2.67 -22.34
C ASP A 113 6.92 3.98 -23.07
N GLN A 114 6.73 5.07 -22.32
CA GLN A 114 6.42 6.39 -22.89
C GLN A 114 7.23 7.53 -22.27
N VAL A 115 7.84 8.35 -23.13
CA VAL A 115 8.45 9.63 -22.75
C VAL A 115 7.34 10.68 -22.60
N LEU A 116 7.27 11.36 -21.44
CA LEU A 116 6.19 12.29 -21.15
C LEU A 116 6.32 13.62 -21.92
N PRO A 117 5.21 14.33 -22.21
CA PRO A 117 5.26 15.58 -22.98
C PRO A 117 6.15 16.66 -22.33
N GLY A 118 7.04 17.25 -23.13
CA GLY A 118 7.96 18.30 -22.69
C GLY A 118 9.13 17.81 -21.82
N ALA A 119 9.38 16.50 -21.78
CA ALA A 119 10.53 15.92 -21.08
C ALA A 119 11.85 16.42 -21.66
N TYR A 120 12.08 16.22 -22.97
CA TYR A 120 13.38 16.52 -23.56
C TYR A 120 13.66 18.01 -23.72
N SER A 121 12.64 18.89 -23.79
CA SER A 121 12.86 20.34 -23.73
C SER A 121 13.32 20.79 -22.35
N ALA A 122 12.62 20.36 -21.28
CA ALA A 122 12.98 20.68 -19.90
C ALA A 122 14.38 20.14 -19.55
N MET A 123 14.65 18.86 -19.84
CA MET A 123 15.96 18.25 -19.58
C MET A 123 17.07 18.91 -20.43
N SER A 124 16.81 19.25 -21.70
CA SER A 124 17.80 19.96 -22.53
C SER A 124 18.03 21.40 -22.06
N ALA A 125 17.05 22.05 -21.45
CA ALA A 125 17.20 23.38 -20.86
C ALA A 125 18.09 23.32 -19.61
N ALA A 126 17.82 22.41 -18.68
CA ALA A 126 18.67 22.17 -17.51
C ALA A 126 20.11 21.79 -17.92
N LEU A 127 20.27 20.86 -18.87
CA LEU A 127 21.58 20.41 -19.37
C LEU A 127 22.35 21.48 -20.17
N ARG A 128 21.77 22.65 -20.48
CA ARG A 128 22.53 23.79 -21.03
C ARG A 128 23.32 24.55 -19.96
N ARG A 129 22.99 24.40 -18.67
CA ARG A 129 23.74 25.00 -17.57
C ARG A 129 25.20 24.52 -17.59
N ARG A 130 26.16 25.45 -17.48
CA ARG A 130 27.59 25.11 -17.45
C ARG A 130 27.89 24.22 -16.23
N GLY A 131 28.72 23.21 -16.41
CA GLY A 131 29.16 22.32 -15.32
C GLY A 131 28.24 21.16 -14.98
N VAL A 132 27.00 21.15 -15.47
CA VAL A 132 26.06 20.02 -15.38
C VAL A 132 26.37 19.01 -16.48
N ASP A 133 26.54 17.73 -16.15
CA ASP A 133 26.92 16.64 -17.07
C ASP A 133 25.77 15.71 -17.46
N MET A 134 24.78 15.59 -16.58
CA MET A 134 23.52 14.88 -16.83
C MET A 134 22.33 15.57 -16.15
N VAL A 135 21.12 15.23 -16.59
CA VAL A 135 19.86 15.58 -15.92
C VAL A 135 19.08 14.31 -15.65
N VAL A 136 18.46 14.22 -14.48
CA VAL A 136 17.59 13.13 -14.05
C VAL A 136 16.21 13.74 -13.77
N GLY A 137 15.15 13.16 -14.31
CA GLY A 137 13.77 13.60 -14.06
C GLY A 137 12.95 12.50 -13.41
N GLY A 138 11.88 12.86 -12.71
CA GLY A 138 11.03 11.86 -12.07
C GLY A 138 10.32 10.95 -13.08
N TYR A 139 9.71 9.88 -12.58
CA TYR A 139 8.88 9.00 -13.39
C TYR A 139 7.68 8.46 -12.63
N GLN A 140 6.64 8.14 -13.39
CA GLN A 140 5.46 7.41 -12.92
C GLN A 140 5.48 5.98 -13.46
N ARG A 141 4.86 5.07 -12.73
CA ARG A 141 4.52 3.73 -13.20
C ARG A 141 3.06 3.71 -13.65
N HIS A 142 2.75 2.95 -14.69
CA HIS A 142 1.38 2.74 -15.15
C HIS A 142 1.07 1.25 -15.37
N GLY A 143 -0.10 0.81 -14.92
CA GLY A 143 -0.57 -0.57 -15.10
C GLY A 143 -2.09 -0.67 -14.87
N ALA A 144 -2.58 -1.86 -14.55
CA ALA A 144 -4.00 -2.12 -14.27
C ALA A 144 -4.63 -1.17 -13.24
N ASP A 145 -3.91 -0.88 -12.13
CA ASP A 145 -4.37 0.01 -11.05
C ASP A 145 -4.20 1.51 -11.36
N GLY A 146 -3.97 1.87 -12.63
CA GLY A 146 -3.78 3.23 -13.08
C GLY A 146 -2.32 3.71 -13.01
N LYS A 147 -2.13 5.00 -12.71
CA LYS A 147 -0.82 5.68 -12.71
C LYS A 147 -0.45 6.08 -11.29
N HIS A 148 0.78 5.79 -10.86
CA HIS A 148 1.29 6.22 -9.56
C HIS A 148 2.78 6.61 -9.64
N ARG A 149 3.20 7.52 -8.77
CA ARG A 149 4.60 7.86 -8.57
C ARG A 149 5.19 6.90 -7.53
N PRO A 150 6.37 6.29 -7.74
CA PRO A 150 6.98 5.46 -6.70
C PRO A 150 7.54 6.32 -5.55
N ARG A 151 7.40 5.87 -4.29
CA ARG A 151 7.96 6.55 -3.10
C ARG A 151 9.45 6.93 -3.20
N LEU A 152 10.23 6.14 -3.94
CA LEU A 152 11.62 6.46 -4.23
C LEU A 152 11.75 7.76 -5.05
N VAL A 153 10.92 7.89 -6.09
CA VAL A 153 10.87 9.06 -6.98
C VAL A 153 10.30 10.27 -6.24
N GLU A 154 9.23 10.09 -5.46
CA GLU A 154 8.65 11.17 -4.64
C GLU A 154 9.71 11.83 -3.73
N ARG A 155 10.57 11.02 -3.11
CA ARG A 155 11.65 11.48 -2.23
C ARG A 155 12.84 12.10 -2.98
N ILE A 156 13.26 11.54 -4.12
CA ILE A 156 14.41 12.08 -4.89
C ILE A 156 14.01 13.33 -5.69
N HIS A 157 12.78 13.34 -6.22
CA HIS A 157 12.22 14.38 -7.08
C HIS A 157 11.12 15.18 -6.38
N GLU A 158 11.36 15.52 -5.10
CA GLU A 158 10.56 16.46 -4.31
C GLU A 158 10.61 17.87 -4.93
N LYS A 159 11.80 18.30 -5.37
CA LYS A 159 12.06 19.66 -5.87
C LYS A 159 13.14 19.70 -6.96
N ASP A 160 13.13 20.74 -7.77
CA ASP A 160 14.18 21.00 -8.75
C ASP A 160 15.51 21.33 -8.04
N LEU A 161 16.56 20.56 -8.34
CA LEU A 161 17.94 20.87 -7.96
C LEU A 161 18.73 21.17 -9.23
N PRO A 162 18.97 22.45 -9.59
CA PRO A 162 19.46 22.81 -10.93
C PRO A 162 20.94 22.48 -11.17
N ALA A 163 21.74 22.35 -10.11
CA ALA A 163 23.12 21.86 -10.15
C ALA A 163 23.51 21.36 -8.76
N VAL A 164 23.65 20.05 -8.61
CA VAL A 164 24.04 19.35 -7.38
C VAL A 164 25.02 18.23 -7.74
N ASP A 165 25.80 17.75 -6.78
CA ASP A 165 26.69 16.59 -6.93
C ASP A 165 26.19 15.41 -6.06
N VAL A 166 26.93 14.30 -6.11
CA VAL A 166 26.55 13.06 -5.40
C VAL A 166 26.84 13.12 -3.89
N GLU A 167 27.60 14.12 -3.42
CA GLU A 167 27.85 14.34 -2.00
C GLU A 167 26.70 15.12 -1.35
N ALA A 168 26.19 16.15 -2.04
CA ALA A 168 25.01 16.89 -1.62
C ALA A 168 23.67 16.18 -1.93
N CYS A 169 23.64 15.22 -2.87
CA CYS A 169 22.46 14.40 -3.16
C CYS A 169 22.84 12.94 -3.49
N PRO A 170 23.23 12.13 -2.49
CA PRO A 170 23.60 10.74 -2.69
C PRO A 170 22.41 9.87 -3.13
N GLN A 171 21.17 10.24 -2.80
CA GLN A 171 19.96 9.45 -3.06
C GLN A 171 19.76 9.13 -4.55
N VAL A 172 20.36 9.90 -5.47
CA VAL A 172 20.40 9.62 -6.91
C VAL A 172 21.03 8.25 -7.28
N LEU A 173 21.78 7.65 -6.35
CA LEU A 173 22.42 6.32 -6.45
C LEU A 173 21.45 5.15 -6.19
N ASP A 174 20.28 5.43 -5.60
CA ASP A 174 19.21 4.45 -5.43
C ASP A 174 18.41 4.27 -6.73
N GLU A 175 18.37 5.31 -7.56
CA GLU A 175 17.64 5.32 -8.82
C GLU A 175 18.47 4.72 -9.96
N VAL A 176 18.58 3.39 -9.96
CA VAL A 176 19.49 2.64 -10.84
C VAL A 176 19.07 2.55 -12.32
N VAL A 177 18.11 3.35 -12.77
CA VAL A 177 17.59 3.36 -14.16
C VAL A 177 18.24 4.44 -15.02
N ILE A 178 18.22 4.22 -16.35
CA ILE A 178 18.92 5.07 -17.33
C ILE A 178 17.98 5.88 -18.26
N TRP A 179 16.73 5.47 -18.41
CA TRP A 179 15.77 6.05 -19.38
C TRP A 179 15.16 7.39 -18.94
N ASN A 180 15.18 7.72 -17.65
CA ASN A 180 14.78 9.03 -17.13
C ASN A 180 15.92 10.05 -17.12
N ARG A 181 17.05 9.74 -17.77
CA ARG A 181 18.28 10.54 -17.76
C ARG A 181 18.64 11.09 -19.15
N LEU A 182 19.14 12.32 -19.18
CA LEU A 182 19.70 12.98 -20.36
C LEU A 182 21.16 13.33 -20.10
N PHE A 183 22.09 12.82 -20.91
CA PHE A 183 23.54 12.96 -20.72
C PHE A 183 24.16 13.90 -21.74
N ARG A 184 25.25 14.59 -21.39
CA ARG A 184 26.17 15.11 -22.41
C ARG A 184 26.86 13.93 -23.12
N MET A 185 26.86 13.93 -24.46
CA MET A 185 27.53 12.87 -25.23
C MET A 185 29.04 12.78 -24.92
N SER A 186 29.68 13.91 -24.64
CA SER A 186 31.09 13.97 -24.23
C SER A 186 31.35 13.37 -22.84
N PHE A 187 30.41 13.56 -21.91
CA PHE A 187 30.47 12.96 -20.58
C PHE A 187 30.28 11.45 -20.66
N TRP A 188 29.22 11.00 -21.36
CA TRP A 188 28.93 9.58 -21.56
C TRP A 188 30.16 8.81 -22.08
N LYS A 189 30.77 9.31 -23.17
CA LYS A 189 31.91 8.66 -23.82
C LYS A 189 33.20 8.64 -22.99
N ARG A 190 33.35 9.55 -22.02
CA ARG A 190 34.57 9.68 -21.20
C ARG A 190 34.45 9.02 -19.83
N HIS A 191 33.27 9.04 -19.23
CA HIS A 191 33.07 8.73 -17.81
C HIS A 191 32.02 7.64 -17.54
N VAL A 192 31.07 7.41 -18.46
CA VAL A 192 30.05 6.37 -18.27
C VAL A 192 30.46 5.08 -18.98
N GLY A 193 30.74 5.16 -20.29
CA GLY A 193 31.15 3.99 -21.09
C GLY A 193 29.97 3.09 -21.52
N PRO A 194 30.25 1.88 -22.03
CA PRO A 194 29.24 0.99 -22.60
C PRO A 194 28.42 0.25 -21.53
N PHE A 195 27.25 -0.22 -21.94
CA PHE A 195 26.44 -1.21 -21.22
C PHE A 195 27.15 -2.57 -21.25
N SER A 196 26.89 -3.41 -20.24
CA SER A 196 27.23 -4.83 -20.33
C SER A 196 26.37 -5.51 -21.40
N GLU A 197 26.95 -6.43 -22.17
CA GLU A 197 26.23 -7.20 -23.20
C GLU A 197 25.83 -8.61 -22.70
N GLU A 198 26.02 -8.88 -21.40
CA GLU A 198 25.77 -10.18 -20.75
C GLU A 198 24.94 -10.02 -19.47
N GLY A 199 23.87 -10.83 -19.36
CA GLY A 199 22.94 -10.86 -18.23
C GLY A 199 21.83 -9.81 -18.28
N ASN A 200 20.98 -9.80 -17.26
CA ASN A 200 19.97 -8.78 -16.99
C ASN A 200 20.55 -7.60 -16.19
N TYR A 201 19.77 -6.52 -16.07
CA TYR A 201 20.09 -5.32 -15.27
C TYR A 201 21.30 -4.52 -15.78
N GLU A 202 21.47 -4.49 -17.08
CA GLU A 202 22.56 -3.81 -17.81
C GLU A 202 22.59 -2.29 -17.64
N ASP A 203 21.49 -1.68 -17.19
CA ASP A 203 21.31 -0.23 -16.97
C ASP A 203 21.94 0.26 -15.65
N ARG A 204 22.01 -0.61 -14.63
CA ARG A 204 22.46 -0.27 -13.28
C ARG A 204 23.91 0.20 -13.22
N GLU A 205 24.82 -0.46 -13.94
CA GLU A 205 26.25 -0.09 -13.97
C GLU A 205 26.53 1.24 -14.71
N PRO A 206 25.94 1.52 -15.89
CA PRO A 206 25.96 2.86 -16.48
C PRO A 206 25.32 3.93 -15.60
N ALA A 207 24.18 3.66 -14.95
CA ALA A 207 23.52 4.62 -14.06
C ALA A 207 24.42 4.97 -12.86
N LEU A 208 25.02 3.95 -12.22
CA LEU A 208 25.98 4.12 -11.13
C LEU A 208 27.23 4.88 -11.59
N ARG A 209 27.86 4.49 -12.71
CA ARG A 209 29.02 5.22 -13.25
C ARG A 209 28.68 6.68 -13.58
N ALA A 210 27.50 6.96 -14.11
CA ALA A 210 27.06 8.31 -14.38
C ALA A 210 26.87 9.15 -13.10
N ALA A 211 26.25 8.60 -12.07
CA ALA A 211 26.10 9.27 -10.78
C ALA A 211 27.46 9.53 -10.09
N LEU A 212 28.35 8.53 -10.06
CA LEU A 212 29.65 8.63 -9.39
C LEU A 212 30.65 9.57 -10.09
N ASN A 213 30.56 9.73 -11.42
CA ASN A 213 31.54 10.52 -12.20
C ASN A 213 31.01 11.88 -12.67
N ALA A 214 29.71 12.17 -12.55
CA ALA A 214 29.16 13.46 -12.93
C ALA A 214 29.73 14.56 -12.02
N ARG A 215 30.28 15.63 -12.58
CA ARG A 215 30.79 16.75 -11.78
C ARG A 215 29.65 17.45 -11.06
N GLN A 216 28.55 17.67 -11.78
CA GLN A 216 27.25 18.08 -11.25
C GLN A 216 26.16 17.50 -12.16
N PHE A 217 24.97 17.29 -11.62
CA PHE A 217 23.76 16.94 -12.35
C PHE A 217 22.60 17.88 -11.96
N SER A 218 21.52 17.86 -12.72
CA SER A 218 20.26 18.48 -12.31
C SER A 218 19.22 17.40 -11.99
N LEU A 219 18.49 17.56 -10.89
CA LEU A 219 17.25 16.82 -10.63
C LEU A 219 16.05 17.69 -11.02
N LEU A 220 15.05 17.11 -11.67
CA LEU A 220 13.78 17.77 -11.98
C LEU A 220 12.66 17.17 -11.13
N ALA A 221 11.89 18.02 -10.44
CA ALA A 221 10.71 17.62 -9.66
C ALA A 221 9.61 17.03 -10.55
N ARG A 222 9.53 17.45 -11.81
CA ARG A 222 8.55 16.94 -12.78
C ARG A 222 8.88 15.53 -13.24
N ASP A 223 7.84 14.76 -13.55
CA ASP A 223 8.01 13.50 -14.25
C ASP A 223 8.32 13.72 -15.74
N VAL A 224 9.25 12.91 -16.25
CA VAL A 224 9.73 12.92 -17.64
C VAL A 224 9.45 11.61 -18.37
N TYR A 225 9.08 10.55 -17.64
CA TYR A 225 8.94 9.20 -18.16
C TYR A 225 7.77 8.44 -17.50
N SER A 226 7.20 7.49 -18.23
CA SER A 226 6.09 6.65 -17.79
C SER A 226 6.43 5.19 -18.07
N TRP A 227 6.85 4.48 -17.03
CA TRP A 227 7.23 3.06 -17.08
C TRP A 227 5.98 2.18 -17.00
N ARG A 228 5.80 1.30 -17.98
CA ARG A 228 4.72 0.32 -18.05
C ARG A 228 5.02 -0.87 -17.14
N LEU A 229 4.08 -1.17 -16.25
CA LEU A 229 4.10 -2.41 -15.49
C LEU A 229 3.71 -3.60 -16.38
N PRO A 230 4.17 -4.82 -16.05
CA PRO A 230 3.78 -6.00 -16.82
C PRO A 230 2.32 -6.34 -16.53
N ASP A 231 1.42 -5.90 -17.40
CA ASP A 231 -0.01 -6.19 -17.39
C ASP A 231 -0.27 -7.70 -17.69
N GLY A 232 0.15 -8.58 -16.77
CA GLY A 232 0.14 -10.05 -16.94
C GLY A 232 1.25 -10.62 -17.84
N ARG A 233 2.09 -9.78 -18.46
CA ARG A 233 3.22 -10.21 -19.30
C ARG A 233 4.42 -10.65 -18.45
N GLN A 234 5.11 -11.73 -18.85
CA GLN A 234 6.40 -12.06 -18.24
C GLN A 234 7.48 -11.07 -18.69
N THR A 235 8.33 -10.62 -17.76
CA THR A 235 9.48 -9.74 -18.04
C THR A 235 10.72 -10.27 -17.33
N ARG A 236 11.90 -10.08 -17.95
CA ARG A 236 13.18 -10.66 -17.49
C ARG A 236 13.56 -10.25 -16.07
N SER A 237 13.20 -9.04 -15.64
CA SER A 237 13.62 -8.44 -14.35
C SER A 237 12.67 -8.65 -13.17
N GLN A 238 11.57 -9.41 -13.36
CA GLN A 238 10.53 -9.62 -12.35
C GLN A 238 10.49 -11.04 -11.77
N GLN A 239 11.28 -11.97 -12.29
CA GLN A 239 11.33 -13.37 -11.83
C GLN A 239 12.27 -13.55 -10.62
N LYS A 240 12.05 -12.78 -9.55
CA LYS A 240 12.95 -12.72 -8.38
C LYS A 240 12.96 -14.02 -7.57
N GLU A 241 11.94 -14.84 -7.72
CA GLU A 241 11.85 -16.21 -7.21
C GLU A 241 12.81 -17.19 -7.91
N ASN A 242 13.35 -16.85 -9.08
CA ASN A 242 14.19 -17.75 -9.87
C ASN A 242 15.67 -17.65 -9.48
N LEU A 243 16.30 -18.82 -9.26
CA LEU A 243 17.71 -18.96 -8.93
C LEU A 243 18.66 -18.32 -9.97
N SER A 244 18.29 -18.30 -11.25
CA SER A 244 19.07 -17.63 -12.30
C SER A 244 19.08 -16.11 -12.12
N ASP A 245 17.94 -15.51 -11.80
CA ASP A 245 17.81 -14.06 -11.60
C ASP A 245 18.61 -13.60 -10.36
N LEU A 246 18.52 -14.36 -9.26
CA LEU A 246 19.33 -14.13 -8.06
C LEU A 246 20.85 -14.22 -8.35
N ARG A 247 21.28 -15.19 -9.17
CA ARG A 247 22.70 -15.32 -9.59
C ARG A 247 23.17 -14.12 -10.41
N GLU A 248 22.34 -13.66 -11.35
CA GLU A 248 22.63 -12.48 -12.16
C GLU A 248 22.65 -11.21 -11.30
N ARG A 249 21.68 -11.02 -10.40
CA ARG A 249 21.67 -9.92 -9.44
C ARG A 249 22.93 -9.89 -8.59
N PHE A 250 23.39 -11.04 -8.10
CA PHE A 250 24.64 -11.12 -7.34
C PHE A 250 25.87 -10.82 -8.20
N ALA A 251 25.90 -11.22 -9.48
CA ALA A 251 26.95 -10.80 -10.41
C ALA A 251 26.98 -9.27 -10.60
N VAL A 252 25.82 -8.64 -10.79
CA VAL A 252 25.69 -7.18 -10.88
C VAL A 252 26.12 -6.51 -9.57
N ALA A 253 25.71 -7.00 -8.41
CA ALA A 253 26.10 -6.44 -7.10
C ALA A 253 27.63 -6.46 -6.90
N ARG A 254 28.33 -7.52 -7.35
CA ARG A 254 29.80 -7.58 -7.33
C ARG A 254 30.45 -6.52 -8.23
N ARG A 255 29.85 -6.24 -9.40
CA ARG A 255 30.32 -5.20 -10.34
C ARG A 255 30.00 -3.79 -9.81
N GLU A 256 28.83 -3.59 -9.20
CA GLU A 256 28.48 -2.35 -8.46
C GLU A 256 29.51 -2.05 -7.36
N VAL A 257 29.85 -3.03 -6.51
CA VAL A 257 30.84 -2.86 -5.43
C VAL A 257 32.25 -2.57 -5.94
N ALA A 258 32.69 -3.21 -7.04
CA ALA A 258 34.00 -2.92 -7.63
C ALA A 258 34.13 -1.47 -8.14
N LEU A 259 33.01 -0.83 -8.52
CA LEU A 259 32.99 0.59 -8.89
C LEU A 259 33.09 1.53 -7.67
N LEU A 260 32.82 1.04 -6.46
CA LEU A 260 32.83 1.85 -5.23
C LEU A 260 34.23 2.10 -4.65
N GLU A 261 35.23 1.26 -4.96
CA GLU A 261 36.58 1.29 -4.36
C GLU A 261 37.29 2.65 -4.46
N LYS A 262 36.89 3.50 -5.41
CA LYS A 262 37.45 4.84 -5.66
C LYS A 262 36.43 5.96 -5.51
N SER A 263 35.25 5.67 -4.97
CA SER A 263 34.17 6.64 -4.77
C SER A 263 34.19 7.29 -3.38
N GLN A 264 33.53 8.43 -3.25
CA GLN A 264 33.42 9.19 -2.00
C GLN A 264 32.70 8.35 -0.90
N PRO A 265 33.06 8.49 0.40
CA PRO A 265 32.47 7.68 1.48
C PRO A 265 30.94 7.74 1.53
N VAL A 266 30.34 8.90 1.28
CA VAL A 266 28.88 9.09 1.23
C VAL A 266 28.22 8.27 0.10
N ALA A 267 28.86 8.19 -1.07
CA ALA A 267 28.39 7.39 -2.18
C ALA A 267 28.56 5.88 -1.92
N GLN A 268 29.66 5.48 -1.26
CA GLN A 268 29.83 4.11 -0.78
C GLN A 268 28.71 3.74 0.21
N ALA A 269 28.47 4.59 1.21
CA ALA A 269 27.45 4.36 2.23
C ALA A 269 26.05 4.21 1.63
N GLN A 270 25.67 5.06 0.66
CA GLN A 270 24.39 4.97 -0.01
C GLN A 270 24.22 3.66 -0.80
N VAL A 271 25.20 3.29 -1.63
CA VAL A 271 25.09 2.08 -2.48
C VAL A 271 25.13 0.81 -1.64
N TRP A 272 26.00 0.75 -0.63
CA TRP A 272 26.01 -0.37 0.33
C TRP A 272 24.70 -0.45 1.13
N ALA A 273 24.12 0.68 1.54
CA ALA A 273 22.83 0.71 2.23
C ALA A 273 21.70 0.16 1.35
N ARG A 274 21.68 0.52 0.04
CA ARG A 274 20.77 -0.10 -0.94
C ARG A 274 21.03 -1.60 -1.11
N LEU A 275 22.29 -2.02 -1.25
CA LEU A 275 22.68 -3.42 -1.51
C LEU A 275 22.33 -4.36 -0.36
N LEU A 276 22.61 -3.97 0.89
CA LEU A 276 22.22 -4.70 2.10
C LEU A 276 20.73 -4.54 2.43
N GLY A 277 20.16 -3.40 2.05
CA GLY A 277 18.79 -2.99 2.29
C GLY A 277 17.80 -3.54 1.27
N SER A 278 17.27 -2.63 0.45
CA SER A 278 16.18 -2.92 -0.49
C SER A 278 16.54 -3.97 -1.54
N ASP A 279 17.76 -3.98 -2.07
CA ASP A 279 18.16 -4.95 -3.10
C ASP A 279 18.22 -6.39 -2.55
N LEU A 280 18.70 -6.60 -1.31
CA LEU A 280 18.69 -7.94 -0.69
C LEU A 280 17.28 -8.32 -0.23
N GLY A 281 16.53 -7.38 0.35
CA GLY A 281 15.14 -7.57 0.79
C GLY A 281 14.21 -8.04 -0.34
N LEU A 282 14.42 -7.56 -1.57
CA LEU A 282 13.68 -7.98 -2.76
C LEU A 282 13.79 -9.49 -3.07
N TYR A 283 14.88 -10.15 -2.69
CA TYR A 283 15.06 -11.61 -2.88
C TYR A 283 14.73 -12.39 -1.61
N ALA A 284 14.84 -11.75 -0.45
CA ALA A 284 14.56 -12.38 0.83
C ALA A 284 13.10 -12.84 0.97
N VAL A 285 12.15 -12.08 0.43
CA VAL A 285 10.71 -12.40 0.48
C VAL A 285 10.36 -13.75 -0.18
N HIS A 286 11.23 -14.28 -1.05
CA HIS A 286 11.05 -15.59 -1.70
C HIS A 286 11.68 -16.76 -0.91
N VAL A 287 12.57 -16.50 0.06
CA VAL A 287 13.21 -17.53 0.91
C VAL A 287 12.22 -18.48 1.60
N PRO A 288 11.04 -18.04 2.09
CA PRO A 288 10.07 -18.96 2.70
C PRO A 288 9.53 -20.04 1.75
N SER A 289 9.50 -19.77 0.45
CA SER A 289 8.99 -20.67 -0.61
C SER A 289 10.07 -21.34 -1.44
N ALA A 290 11.31 -20.86 -1.32
CA ALA A 290 12.47 -21.30 -2.09
C ALA A 290 12.86 -22.77 -1.88
N ASP A 291 13.59 -23.34 -2.85
CA ASP A 291 14.35 -24.57 -2.63
C ASP A 291 15.68 -24.28 -1.91
N ASP A 292 16.45 -25.33 -1.61
CA ASP A 292 17.72 -25.20 -0.91
C ASP A 292 18.81 -24.57 -1.78
N ALA A 293 18.78 -24.75 -3.10
CA ALA A 293 19.74 -24.15 -4.02
C ALA A 293 19.61 -22.62 -4.12
N TYR A 294 18.38 -22.10 -4.11
CA TYR A 294 18.10 -20.67 -3.97
C TYR A 294 18.51 -20.16 -2.59
N TRP A 295 18.21 -20.90 -1.52
CA TRP A 295 18.64 -20.52 -0.17
C TRP A 295 20.16 -20.41 -0.04
N GLU A 296 20.91 -21.41 -0.49
CA GLU A 296 22.38 -21.41 -0.50
C GLU A 296 22.93 -20.20 -1.28
N GLN A 297 22.38 -19.93 -2.46
CA GLN A 297 22.79 -18.80 -3.28
C GLN A 297 22.48 -17.44 -2.63
N PHE A 298 21.34 -17.32 -1.96
CA PHE A 298 20.91 -16.11 -1.26
C PHE A 298 21.78 -15.85 -0.02
N SER A 299 22.02 -16.89 0.79
CA SER A 299 22.91 -16.83 1.95
C SER A 299 24.35 -16.50 1.54
N ALA A 300 24.85 -17.09 0.44
CA ALA A 300 26.17 -16.76 -0.11
C ALA A 300 26.30 -15.30 -0.58
N MET A 301 25.25 -14.73 -1.19
CA MET A 301 25.20 -13.31 -1.55
C MET A 301 25.21 -12.42 -0.29
N ALA A 302 24.35 -12.72 0.69
CA ALA A 302 24.29 -11.98 1.95
C ALA A 302 25.62 -12.02 2.72
N GLY A 303 26.23 -13.19 2.85
CA GLY A 303 27.54 -13.37 3.48
C GLY A 303 28.68 -12.67 2.74
N TRP A 304 28.66 -12.66 1.40
CA TRP A 304 29.65 -11.94 0.59
C TRP A 304 29.56 -10.42 0.79
N LEU A 305 28.34 -9.88 0.85
CA LEU A 305 28.07 -8.46 1.11
C LEU A 305 28.44 -8.09 2.54
N ALA A 306 27.93 -8.81 3.53
CA ALA A 306 28.12 -8.50 4.95
C ALA A 306 29.61 -8.54 5.37
N LYS A 307 30.40 -9.44 4.77
CA LYS A 307 31.86 -9.52 4.99
C LYS A 307 32.65 -8.35 4.40
N ARG A 308 32.08 -7.57 3.47
CA ARG A 308 32.76 -6.49 2.74
C ARG A 308 32.21 -5.09 3.04
N ALA A 309 31.00 -4.99 3.54
CA ALA A 309 30.40 -3.72 3.95
C ALA A 309 31.22 -3.08 5.09
N PRO A 310 31.60 -1.79 4.97
CA PRO A 310 32.23 -1.06 6.08
C PRO A 310 31.30 -1.00 7.29
N LYS A 311 31.86 -0.98 8.50
CA LYS A 311 31.08 -1.08 9.75
C LYS A 311 30.11 0.09 9.91
N GLU A 312 30.53 1.26 9.47
CA GLU A 312 29.86 2.55 9.58
C GLU A 312 28.57 2.57 8.76
N VAL A 313 28.54 1.83 7.64
CA VAL A 313 27.39 1.79 6.72
C VAL A 313 26.21 0.99 7.28
N TRP A 314 26.43 0.08 8.23
CA TRP A 314 25.30 -0.61 8.86
C TRP A 314 24.33 0.37 9.52
N ALA A 315 24.81 1.53 9.99
CA ALA A 315 23.98 2.59 10.57
C ALA A 315 23.05 3.29 9.55
N SER A 316 23.29 3.18 8.24
CA SER A 316 22.43 3.74 7.17
C SER A 316 21.54 2.70 6.45
N VAL A 317 21.69 1.41 6.73
CA VAL A 317 20.70 0.38 6.36
C VAL A 317 19.49 0.51 7.30
N PRO A 318 18.22 0.29 6.90
CA PRO A 318 17.11 0.26 7.85
C PRO A 318 17.16 -1.01 8.74
N VAL A 319 16.66 -0.93 9.98
CA VAL A 319 16.92 -1.94 11.03
C VAL A 319 16.49 -3.35 10.63
N TRP A 320 15.29 -3.51 10.06
CA TRP A 320 14.77 -4.81 9.63
C TRP A 320 15.67 -5.48 8.59
N GLU A 321 16.20 -4.70 7.65
CA GLU A 321 17.10 -5.18 6.61
C GLU A 321 18.51 -5.48 7.16
N ARG A 322 19.00 -4.75 8.19
CA ARG A 322 20.24 -5.13 8.92
C ARG A 322 20.11 -6.52 9.53
N LEU A 323 19.02 -6.75 10.26
CA LEU A 323 18.73 -8.02 10.92
C LEU A 323 18.69 -9.14 9.89
N LEU A 324 17.95 -8.93 8.81
CA LEU A 324 17.78 -9.88 7.72
C LEU A 324 19.12 -10.22 7.05
N ALA A 325 19.91 -9.22 6.70
CA ALA A 325 21.22 -9.41 6.06
C ALA A 325 22.19 -10.19 6.94
N ASN A 326 22.21 -9.92 8.26
CA ASN A 326 23.07 -10.65 9.21
C ASN A 326 22.59 -12.10 9.42
N CYS A 327 21.28 -12.35 9.57
CA CYS A 327 20.74 -13.71 9.70
C CYS A 327 20.93 -14.55 8.43
N ALA A 328 20.79 -13.92 7.25
CA ALA A 328 21.08 -14.55 5.97
C ALA A 328 22.57 -14.85 5.79
N ALA A 329 23.46 -13.93 6.20
CA ALA A 329 24.91 -14.13 6.19
C ALA A 329 25.38 -15.23 7.17
N ALA A 330 24.66 -15.41 8.29
CA ALA A 330 24.91 -16.48 9.26
C ALA A 330 24.40 -17.86 8.80
N GLY A 331 23.69 -17.95 7.68
CA GLY A 331 23.18 -19.22 7.15
C GLY A 331 21.94 -19.77 7.88
N VAL A 332 21.23 -18.94 8.66
CA VAL A 332 20.07 -19.40 9.45
C VAL A 332 18.73 -19.08 8.78
N ARG A 333 18.28 -19.97 7.88
CA ARG A 333 17.06 -19.78 7.06
C ARG A 333 15.81 -19.41 7.87
N GLY A 334 15.58 -20.09 8.99
CA GLY A 334 14.40 -19.86 9.80
C GLY A 334 14.41 -18.51 10.55
N ASP A 335 15.55 -17.86 10.71
CA ASP A 335 15.63 -16.51 11.30
C ASP A 335 15.19 -15.45 10.28
N VAL A 336 15.45 -15.69 8.99
CA VAL A 336 14.88 -14.90 7.88
C VAL A 336 13.37 -15.11 7.78
N GLU A 337 12.87 -16.35 7.92
CA GLU A 337 11.42 -16.63 8.07
C GLU A 337 10.83 -15.95 9.32
N GLU A 338 11.58 -15.87 10.42
CA GLU A 338 11.14 -15.23 11.67
C GLU A 338 10.97 -13.71 11.47
N ILE A 339 11.98 -13.04 10.91
CA ILE A 339 11.93 -11.60 10.59
C ILE A 339 10.80 -11.27 9.61
N LEU A 340 10.69 -12.00 8.49
CA LEU A 340 9.71 -11.71 7.45
C LEU A 340 8.27 -11.94 7.94
N GLY A 341 8.03 -13.01 8.69
CA GLY A 341 6.70 -13.30 9.22
C GLY A 341 6.30 -12.35 10.33
N THR A 342 7.21 -11.93 11.22
CA THR A 342 6.90 -10.93 12.26
C THR A 342 6.58 -9.56 11.65
N ARG A 343 7.29 -9.13 10.60
CA ARG A 343 6.94 -7.89 9.86
C ARG A 343 5.54 -7.94 9.24
N ALA A 344 5.05 -9.13 8.89
CA ALA A 344 3.75 -9.34 8.26
C ALA A 344 2.61 -9.66 9.26
N GLU A 345 2.93 -10.26 10.42
CA GLU A 345 1.98 -10.56 11.49
C GLU A 345 1.74 -9.33 12.39
N ASP A 346 2.81 -8.69 12.87
CA ASP A 346 2.73 -7.57 13.82
C ASP A 346 2.73 -6.21 13.10
N THR A 347 3.89 -5.78 12.59
CA THR A 347 4.09 -4.50 11.89
C THR A 347 5.49 -4.39 11.28
N SER A 348 5.66 -3.47 10.33
CA SER A 348 6.98 -2.99 9.89
C SER A 348 7.53 -1.84 10.73
N ALA A 349 6.76 -1.28 11.67
CA ALA A 349 7.23 -0.23 12.58
C ALA A 349 8.42 -0.73 13.41
N VAL A 350 9.33 0.18 13.73
CA VAL A 350 10.51 -0.10 14.57
C VAL A 350 10.33 0.71 15.86
N PRO A 351 9.91 0.08 16.97
CA PRO A 351 9.91 0.75 18.26
C PRO A 351 11.32 1.21 18.63
N LEU A 352 11.42 2.43 19.13
CA LEU A 352 12.65 3.06 19.58
C LEU A 352 12.57 3.30 21.09
N THR A 353 13.72 3.24 21.74
CA THR A 353 13.96 3.66 23.12
C THR A 353 15.13 4.63 23.17
N VAL A 354 15.17 5.46 24.21
CA VAL A 354 16.30 6.36 24.49
C VAL A 354 17.25 5.68 25.46
N VAL A 355 18.48 5.47 25.03
CA VAL A 355 19.59 4.95 25.83
C VAL A 355 20.57 6.09 26.12
N ASP A 356 21.11 6.13 27.34
CA ASP A 356 22.05 7.16 27.82
C ASP A 356 21.60 8.61 27.56
N GLY A 357 20.27 8.84 27.59
CA GLY A 357 19.62 10.14 27.38
C GLY A 357 19.80 10.78 25.99
N THR A 358 20.49 10.11 25.05
CA THR A 358 21.01 10.72 23.81
C THR A 358 21.03 9.80 22.59
N THR A 359 20.97 8.48 22.78
CA THR A 359 21.03 7.49 21.68
C THR A 359 19.67 6.86 21.47
N LEU A 360 19.20 6.80 20.21
CA LEU A 360 18.01 6.02 19.86
C LEU A 360 18.41 4.57 19.55
N GLN A 361 17.73 3.61 20.16
CA GLN A 361 17.95 2.19 19.95
C GLN A 361 16.64 1.49 19.58
N ALA A 362 16.69 0.56 18.62
CA ALA A 362 15.57 -0.29 18.25
C ALA A 362 15.28 -1.36 19.32
N ASP A 363 14.00 -1.50 19.67
CA ASP A 363 13.48 -2.27 20.81
C ASP A 363 12.61 -3.45 20.30
N LEU A 364 13.26 -4.34 19.54
CA LEU A 364 12.57 -5.36 18.75
C LEU A 364 12.55 -6.74 19.45
N GLU A 365 11.42 -7.10 20.07
CA GLU A 365 11.17 -8.42 20.70
C GLU A 365 11.52 -9.63 19.80
N VAL A 366 11.50 -9.45 18.47
CA VAL A 366 11.90 -10.50 17.51
C VAL A 366 13.35 -10.95 17.70
N VAL A 367 14.24 -10.07 18.16
CA VAL A 367 15.68 -10.33 18.31
C VAL A 367 15.94 -11.45 19.32
N GLU A 368 15.13 -11.53 20.38
CA GLU A 368 15.19 -12.59 21.39
C GLU A 368 14.79 -13.97 20.84
N ARG A 369 14.08 -14.01 19.71
CA ARG A 369 13.63 -15.24 19.04
C ARG A 369 14.57 -15.71 17.93
N LEU A 370 15.59 -14.93 17.57
CA LEU A 370 16.58 -15.29 16.57
C LEU A 370 17.65 -16.19 17.18
N ARG A 371 18.14 -17.17 16.42
CA ARG A 371 19.28 -18.02 16.82
C ARG A 371 20.62 -17.39 16.47
N THR A 372 20.61 -16.49 15.49
CA THR A 372 21.77 -15.70 15.08
C THR A 372 22.12 -14.67 16.16
N PRO A 373 23.31 -14.72 16.79
CA PRO A 373 23.74 -13.69 17.73
C PRO A 373 24.01 -12.40 16.96
N LEU A 374 23.44 -11.29 17.44
CA LEU A 374 23.50 -9.98 16.79
C LEU A 374 24.21 -8.96 17.68
N ALA A 375 25.06 -8.12 17.06
CA ALA A 375 25.76 -7.07 17.79
C ALA A 375 24.78 -5.95 18.20
N PRO A 376 24.81 -5.45 19.46
CA PRO A 376 23.92 -4.35 19.90
C PRO A 376 24.02 -3.09 19.03
N SER A 377 25.19 -2.81 18.45
CA SER A 377 25.38 -1.70 17.52
C SER A 377 24.49 -1.73 16.27
N LEU A 378 23.97 -2.90 15.87
CA LEU A 378 22.99 -3.01 14.78
C LEU A 378 21.65 -2.36 15.14
N MET A 379 21.32 -2.28 16.43
CA MET A 379 20.07 -1.70 16.94
C MET A 379 20.15 -0.18 17.11
N VAL A 380 21.34 0.44 17.06
CA VAL A 380 21.48 1.90 17.15
C VAL A 380 20.90 2.57 15.90
N VAL A 381 19.98 3.51 16.08
CA VAL A 381 19.30 4.23 14.99
C VAL A 381 19.73 5.70 15.00
N PRO A 382 20.50 6.17 14.01
CA PRO A 382 20.79 7.60 13.88
C PRO A 382 19.48 8.39 13.68
N PRO A 383 19.25 9.52 14.37
CA PRO A 383 18.01 10.30 14.25
C PRO A 383 17.63 10.69 12.80
N GLU A 384 18.63 10.91 11.95
CA GLU A 384 18.49 11.22 10.52
C GLU A 384 17.92 10.07 9.67
N MET A 385 17.97 8.83 10.16
CA MET A 385 17.35 7.67 9.52
C MET A 385 15.84 7.58 9.77
N VAL A 386 15.30 8.37 10.69
CA VAL A 386 13.87 8.43 11.01
C VAL A 386 13.27 9.65 10.31
N HIS A 387 12.17 9.45 9.59
CA HIS A 387 11.39 10.54 9.02
C HIS A 387 10.16 10.79 9.88
N ALA A 388 10.01 12.00 10.42
CA ALA A 388 8.79 12.40 11.11
C ALA A 388 7.58 12.41 10.16
N VAL A 389 6.41 12.16 10.74
CA VAL A 389 5.11 12.16 10.06
C VAL A 389 4.27 13.27 10.68
N GLY A 390 3.39 13.88 9.89
CA GLY A 390 2.40 14.82 10.38
C GLY A 390 1.34 15.10 9.32
N GLY A 391 0.26 15.73 9.74
CA GLY A 391 -0.90 16.01 8.92
C GLY A 391 -1.75 17.14 9.50
N ILE A 392 -2.67 17.65 8.67
CA ILE A 392 -3.74 18.57 9.08
C ILE A 392 -5.03 17.75 9.13
N GLN A 393 -5.72 17.78 10.26
CA GLN A 393 -6.99 17.06 10.49
C GLN A 393 -8.20 17.96 10.19
N ARG A 394 -8.12 19.23 10.57
CA ARG A 394 -9.21 20.22 10.42
C ARG A 394 -8.63 21.60 10.16
N THR A 395 -9.35 22.40 9.39
CA THR A 395 -9.07 23.84 9.23
C THR A 395 -10.42 24.54 9.14
N GLU A 396 -10.63 25.56 9.95
CA GLU A 396 -11.91 26.27 10.01
C GLU A 396 -11.77 27.74 10.42
N TRP A 397 -12.74 28.54 10.04
CA TRP A 397 -12.92 29.91 10.55
C TRP A 397 -13.65 29.84 11.89
N VAL A 398 -13.02 30.34 12.95
CA VAL A 398 -13.63 30.43 14.30
C VAL A 398 -14.22 31.83 14.56
N SER A 399 -13.83 32.82 13.74
CA SER A 399 -14.47 34.13 13.60
C SER A 399 -14.31 34.60 12.16
N SER A 400 -14.79 35.79 11.83
CA SER A 400 -14.53 36.46 10.54
C SER A 400 -13.06 36.82 10.30
N ASP A 401 -12.21 36.72 11.32
CA ASP A 401 -10.83 37.21 11.32
C ASP A 401 -9.81 36.26 11.95
N GLU A 402 -10.20 35.07 12.44
CA GLU A 402 -9.33 34.05 13.02
C GLU A 402 -9.59 32.66 12.40
N VAL A 403 -8.52 31.98 12.01
CA VAL A 403 -8.53 30.60 11.50
C VAL A 403 -7.93 29.69 12.57
N GLN A 404 -8.61 28.57 12.85
CA GLN A 404 -8.08 27.45 13.62
C GLN A 404 -7.63 26.33 12.68
N ILE A 405 -6.46 25.74 12.97
CA ILE A 405 -5.90 24.58 12.29
C ILE A 405 -5.59 23.52 13.34
N ASP A 406 -6.24 22.37 13.25
CA ASP A 406 -5.89 21.20 14.04
C ASP A 406 -5.01 20.27 13.20
N GLY A 407 -3.88 19.85 13.77
CA GLY A 407 -2.96 18.94 13.12
C GLY A 407 -2.20 18.08 14.12
N TYR A 408 -1.32 17.25 13.60
CA TYR A 408 -0.47 16.38 14.40
C TYR A 408 0.92 16.25 13.77
N ALA A 409 1.91 15.95 14.59
CA ALA A 409 3.19 15.45 14.13
C ALA A 409 3.85 14.53 15.16
N TYR A 410 4.55 13.49 14.69
CA TYR A 410 5.27 12.53 15.53
C TYR A 410 6.50 11.95 14.83
N VAL A 411 7.39 11.34 15.62
CA VAL A 411 8.57 10.60 15.14
C VAL A 411 8.26 9.11 15.22
N PRO A 412 8.08 8.38 14.10
CA PRO A 412 7.77 6.96 14.11
C PRO A 412 8.78 6.15 14.94
N GLY A 413 8.26 5.29 15.82
CA GLY A 413 9.02 4.50 16.78
C GLY A 413 9.32 5.20 18.11
N LEU A 414 9.20 6.52 18.21
CA LEU A 414 9.50 7.28 19.42
C LEU A 414 8.22 7.77 20.10
N ALA A 415 8.02 7.44 21.38
CA ALA A 415 6.79 7.80 22.09
C ALA A 415 6.61 9.32 22.16
N GLY A 416 5.37 9.80 21.98
CA GLY A 416 5.08 11.24 21.93
C GLY A 416 5.30 12.00 23.25
N ASP A 417 5.49 11.29 24.36
CA ASP A 417 5.79 11.79 25.69
C ASP A 417 7.30 11.73 26.04
N THR A 418 8.15 11.41 25.06
CA THR A 418 9.62 11.36 25.24
C THR A 418 10.17 12.68 25.75
N GLU A 419 10.94 12.64 26.85
CA GLU A 419 11.53 13.82 27.47
C GLU A 419 12.38 14.65 26.48
N GLY A 420 12.05 15.93 26.35
CA GLY A 420 12.75 16.88 25.48
C GLY A 420 12.37 16.80 24.01
N LEU A 421 11.37 15.99 23.63
CA LEU A 421 10.70 16.09 22.33
C LEU A 421 9.78 17.33 22.35
N THR A 422 9.93 18.21 21.36
CA THR A 422 9.11 19.43 21.22
C THR A 422 8.63 19.62 19.79
N ILE A 423 7.44 20.20 19.64
CA ILE A 423 6.82 20.54 18.35
C ILE A 423 6.80 22.07 18.21
N ARG A 424 7.06 22.57 16.99
CA ARG A 424 6.94 23.99 16.60
C ARG A 424 6.30 24.05 15.22
N VAL A 425 5.35 24.96 14.99
CA VAL A 425 4.75 25.18 13.67
C VAL A 425 5.27 26.47 13.08
N LEU A 426 5.81 26.42 11.86
CA LEU A 426 6.29 27.60 11.14
C LEU A 426 5.46 27.81 9.88
N GLN A 427 5.00 29.03 9.66
CA GLN A 427 4.48 29.47 8.37
C GLN A 427 5.65 29.93 7.49
N LYS A 428 5.69 29.47 6.24
CA LYS A 428 6.76 29.80 5.30
C LYS A 428 6.26 30.74 4.22
N ASP A 429 6.72 31.99 4.24
CA ASP A 429 6.56 32.92 3.12
C ASP A 429 7.75 32.80 2.14
N ALA A 430 7.75 33.58 1.06
CA ALA A 430 8.76 33.49 0.01
C ALA A 430 10.17 33.99 0.43
N LEU A 431 10.31 34.63 1.59
CA LEU A 431 11.51 35.32 2.07
C LEU A 431 11.82 35.06 3.56
N GLN A 432 10.82 34.77 4.40
CA GLN A 432 10.96 34.51 5.84
C GLN A 432 10.09 33.33 6.32
N ALA A 433 10.38 32.85 7.53
CA ALA A 433 9.59 31.82 8.21
C ALA A 433 9.21 32.34 9.59
N HIS A 434 7.91 32.40 9.87
CA HIS A 434 7.34 32.92 11.11
C HIS A 434 6.84 31.76 11.96
N GLU A 435 7.20 31.74 13.24
CA GLU A 435 6.66 30.74 14.17
C GLU A 435 5.25 31.13 14.59
N LEU A 436 4.32 30.18 14.50
CA LEU A 436 2.94 30.35 14.93
C LEU A 436 2.77 29.83 16.37
N PRO A 437 1.98 30.52 17.22
CA PRO A 437 1.60 29.98 18.52
C PRO A 437 0.79 28.69 18.32
N LEU A 438 1.08 27.68 19.14
CA LEU A 438 0.37 26.40 19.12
C LEU A 438 -0.02 26.01 20.54
N GLU A 439 -1.20 25.41 20.65
CA GLU A 439 -1.70 24.74 21.84
C GLU A 439 -1.54 23.23 21.65
N ALA A 440 -0.84 22.57 22.57
CA ALA A 440 -0.69 21.11 22.52
C ALA A 440 -2.02 20.44 22.89
N ARG A 441 -2.45 19.46 22.10
CA ARG A 441 -3.67 18.68 22.34
C ARG A 441 -3.38 17.19 22.36
N THR A 442 -4.22 16.46 23.08
CA THR A 442 -4.20 15.01 23.08
C THR A 442 -5.25 14.48 22.12
N ASP A 443 -4.86 13.60 21.19
CA ASP A 443 -5.76 13.04 20.19
C ASP A 443 -5.51 11.54 19.96
N ASP A 444 -6.46 10.71 20.37
CA ASP A 444 -6.37 9.24 20.26
C ASP A 444 -6.56 8.71 18.83
N THR A 445 -6.99 9.54 17.87
CA THR A 445 -7.09 9.14 16.45
C THR A 445 -5.71 8.93 15.82
N ILE A 446 -4.68 9.63 16.29
CA ILE A 446 -3.30 9.51 15.79
C ILE A 446 -2.76 8.07 15.98
N ASP A 447 -3.13 7.38 17.06
CA ASP A 447 -2.75 5.98 17.32
C ASP A 447 -3.47 4.99 16.38
N ILE A 448 -4.62 5.38 15.81
CA ILE A 448 -5.34 4.60 14.78
C ILE A 448 -4.68 4.83 13.41
N GLU A 449 -4.44 6.09 13.04
CA GLU A 449 -3.88 6.48 11.75
C GLU A 449 -2.42 6.04 11.55
N SER A 450 -1.59 6.14 12.60
CA SER A 450 -0.20 5.69 12.59
C SER A 450 -0.06 4.18 12.39
N GLY A 451 -1.04 3.39 12.84
CA GLY A 451 -1.02 1.94 12.74
C GLY A 451 0.14 1.27 13.48
N ASP A 452 0.68 1.91 14.51
CA ASP A 452 1.79 1.42 15.32
C ASP A 452 1.26 0.64 16.54
N PRO A 453 1.67 -0.63 16.75
CA PRO A 453 1.31 -1.39 17.94
C PRO A 453 2.18 -1.08 19.17
N TRP A 454 3.30 -0.36 19.06
CA TRP A 454 4.33 -0.30 20.11
C TRP A 454 4.42 1.03 20.87
N ARG A 455 3.95 2.13 20.27
CA ARG A 455 4.15 3.49 20.77
C ARG A 455 2.88 4.31 20.56
N SER A 456 2.61 5.22 21.49
CA SER A 456 1.51 6.18 21.39
C SER A 456 2.06 7.53 20.92
N TYR A 457 1.32 8.17 20.03
CA TYR A 457 1.59 9.48 19.46
C TYR A 457 0.49 10.49 19.82
N ARG A 458 -0.45 10.12 20.69
CA ARG A 458 -1.60 10.95 21.09
C ARG A 458 -1.24 12.36 21.54
N THR A 459 -0.07 12.58 22.12
CA THR A 459 0.44 13.88 22.57
C THR A 459 1.09 14.72 21.47
N GLY A 460 1.21 14.18 20.24
CA GLY A 460 1.74 14.88 19.07
C GLY A 460 0.73 15.77 18.36
N GLY A 461 -0.50 15.86 18.87
CA GLY A 461 -1.54 16.76 18.35
C GLY A 461 -1.27 18.21 18.74
N PHE A 462 -1.61 19.14 17.85
CA PHE A 462 -1.56 20.58 18.10
C PHE A 462 -2.77 21.29 17.48
N THR A 463 -3.15 22.42 18.07
CA THR A 463 -4.07 23.39 17.50
C THR A 463 -3.32 24.71 17.33
N VAL A 464 -3.36 25.29 16.13
CA VAL A 464 -2.84 26.63 15.84
C VAL A 464 -4.01 27.56 15.59
N ARG A 465 -4.02 28.72 16.25
CA ARG A 465 -4.94 29.81 15.97
C ARG A 465 -4.14 31.02 15.53
N ALA A 466 -4.50 31.59 14.39
CA ALA A 466 -3.86 32.82 13.92
C ALA A 466 -4.84 33.68 13.10
N PRO A 467 -4.72 35.02 13.19
CA PRO A 467 -5.56 35.93 12.42
C PRO A 467 -5.48 35.72 10.92
N ALA A 468 -6.55 36.04 10.20
CA ALA A 468 -6.63 36.06 8.74
C ALA A 468 -5.47 36.85 8.10
N SER A 469 -5.01 37.91 8.77
CA SER A 469 -3.86 38.73 8.35
C SER A 469 -2.52 37.99 8.42
N SER A 470 -2.34 37.04 9.34
CA SER A 470 -1.19 36.13 9.34
C SER A 470 -1.18 35.25 8.08
N TRP A 471 -2.35 34.91 7.55
CA TRP A 471 -2.49 34.04 6.38
C TRP A 471 -2.58 34.79 5.04
N GLN A 472 -2.55 36.13 5.03
CA GLN A 472 -2.70 36.89 3.79
C GLN A 472 -1.54 36.64 2.81
N PRO A 473 -1.82 36.31 1.54
CA PRO A 473 -0.77 36.16 0.55
C PRO A 473 -0.12 37.52 0.23
N VAL A 474 1.22 37.50 0.12
CA VAL A 474 1.95 38.56 -0.58
C VAL A 474 1.30 38.77 -1.97
N PRO A 475 0.99 40.00 -2.41
CA PRO A 475 0.07 40.26 -3.52
C PRO A 475 0.32 39.40 -4.77
N GLY A 476 -0.66 38.55 -5.10
CA GLY A 476 -0.59 37.58 -6.18
C GLY A 476 -1.80 36.62 -6.18
N PRO A 477 -1.89 35.68 -7.14
CA PRO A 477 -2.93 34.65 -7.14
C PRO A 477 -2.83 33.75 -5.89
N PRO A 478 -3.93 33.09 -5.48
CA PRO A 478 -3.91 32.18 -4.33
C PRO A 478 -2.82 31.13 -4.51
N ARG A 479 -1.95 31.02 -3.50
CA ARG A 479 -0.91 30.00 -3.41
C ARG A 479 -1.26 29.09 -2.24
N ASP A 480 -1.02 27.79 -2.40
CA ASP A 480 -1.05 26.85 -1.29
C ASP A 480 -0.09 27.36 -0.21
N LEU A 481 -0.61 27.59 1.00
CA LEU A 481 0.19 28.00 2.13
C LEU A 481 0.99 26.79 2.61
N THR A 482 2.30 26.95 2.81
CA THR A 482 3.13 25.88 3.34
C THR A 482 3.41 26.12 4.81
N LEU A 483 2.87 25.24 5.65
CA LEU A 483 3.32 25.07 7.03
C LEU A 483 4.52 24.12 7.06
N GLU A 484 5.44 24.31 8.00
CA GLU A 484 6.53 23.39 8.27
C GLU A 484 6.52 23.08 9.78
N VAL A 485 6.14 21.85 10.15
CA VAL A 485 6.15 21.40 11.54
C VAL A 485 7.53 20.85 11.86
N HIS A 486 8.17 21.40 12.89
CA HIS A 486 9.52 21.02 13.30
C HIS A 486 9.42 20.26 14.62
N LEU A 487 9.92 19.03 14.62
CA LEU A 487 10.09 18.25 15.85
C LEU A 487 11.56 18.32 16.24
N THR A 488 11.86 18.61 17.50
CA THR A 488 13.25 18.60 18.00
C THR A 488 13.39 17.75 19.25
N TRP A 489 14.50 17.03 19.36
CA TRP A 489 14.83 16.20 20.51
C TRP A 489 16.35 16.13 20.68
N LYS A 490 16.86 16.61 21.83
CA LYS A 490 18.30 16.54 22.24
C LYS A 490 19.31 16.90 21.13
N GLY A 491 18.97 17.84 20.25
CA GLY A 491 19.81 18.31 19.12
C GLY A 491 19.42 17.76 17.74
N ALA A 492 18.70 16.63 17.67
CA ALA A 492 18.06 16.17 16.45
C ALA A 492 16.88 17.09 16.07
N ARG A 493 16.64 17.26 14.76
CA ARG A 493 15.56 18.08 14.22
C ARG A 493 14.96 17.44 12.97
N TRP A 494 13.69 17.06 13.05
CA TRP A 494 12.89 16.63 11.92
C TRP A 494 12.01 17.78 11.43
N ARG A 495 11.61 17.73 10.17
CA ARG A 495 10.74 18.73 9.54
C ARG A 495 9.69 18.02 8.70
N VAL A 496 8.44 18.45 8.84
CA VAL A 496 7.29 17.93 8.11
C VAL A 496 6.65 19.11 7.37
N PRO A 497 6.82 19.24 6.04
CA PRO A 497 6.08 20.22 5.26
C PRO A 497 4.61 19.77 5.16
N LEU A 498 3.68 20.67 5.45
CA LEU A 498 2.24 20.47 5.34
C LEU A 498 1.67 21.52 4.39
N SER A 499 0.94 21.07 3.37
CA SER A 499 0.16 21.95 2.50
C SER A 499 -1.14 22.33 3.18
N LEU A 500 -1.41 23.62 3.29
CA LEU A 500 -2.64 24.19 3.85
C LEU A 500 -3.45 24.87 2.75
N THR A 501 -4.69 24.41 2.60
CA THR A 501 -5.74 25.12 1.85
C THR A 501 -6.74 25.65 2.86
N LEU A 502 -6.97 26.97 2.87
CA LEU A 502 -7.99 27.56 3.72
C LEU A 502 -9.38 27.35 3.12
N PRO A 503 -10.41 27.03 3.92
CA PRO A 503 -11.79 27.14 3.47
C PRO A 503 -12.14 28.61 3.17
N PRO A 504 -13.14 28.89 2.31
CA PRO A 504 -13.64 30.26 2.14
C PRO A 504 -14.23 30.80 3.44
N ALA A 505 -14.16 32.13 3.62
CA ALA A 505 -14.59 32.81 4.85
C ALA A 505 -16.12 32.94 4.98
N ASP A 506 -16.85 32.84 3.86
CA ASP A 506 -18.30 32.77 3.82
C ASP A 506 -18.71 31.45 3.15
N PRO A 507 -19.55 30.60 3.79
CA PRO A 507 -20.11 29.41 3.14
C PRO A 507 -20.84 29.69 1.83
N ALA A 508 -21.36 30.91 1.62
CA ALA A 508 -21.99 31.32 0.37
C ALA A 508 -21.01 31.43 -0.82
N ASP A 509 -19.72 31.68 -0.57
CA ASP A 509 -18.69 31.79 -1.64
C ASP A 509 -18.31 30.43 -2.26
N LEU A 510 -18.75 29.31 -1.66
CA LEU A 510 -18.73 27.98 -2.32
C LEU A 510 -19.73 27.88 -3.48
N GLY A 511 -20.61 28.86 -3.67
CA GLY A 511 -21.62 28.89 -4.74
C GLY A 511 -21.08 29.08 -6.16
N GLY A 512 -19.78 29.34 -6.33
CA GLY A 512 -19.12 29.45 -7.64
C GLY A 512 -19.10 28.13 -8.42
N ASP A 513 -19.85 28.07 -9.53
CA ASP A 513 -19.89 26.95 -10.49
C ASP A 513 -20.49 25.61 -10.02
N ALA A 514 -21.45 25.64 -9.09
CA ALA A 514 -22.47 24.58 -8.97
C ALA A 514 -23.82 24.93 -9.66
N ALA A 515 -24.02 26.17 -10.10
CA ALA A 515 -25.16 26.61 -10.90
C ALA A 515 -24.98 26.31 -12.41
N SER A 516 -24.47 25.12 -12.74
CA SER A 516 -24.24 24.68 -14.12
C SER A 516 -25.35 23.74 -14.57
N THR A 517 -26.33 24.32 -15.28
CA THR A 517 -27.49 23.66 -15.91
C THR A 517 -28.43 22.92 -14.95
N ALA A 518 -29.62 23.50 -14.75
CA ALA A 518 -30.80 22.72 -14.43
C ALA A 518 -31.03 21.73 -15.58
N SER A 519 -30.59 20.49 -15.39
CA SER A 519 -30.97 19.35 -16.22
C SER A 519 -32.29 18.81 -15.68
N ASP A 520 -33.30 18.64 -16.54
CA ASP A 520 -34.64 18.11 -16.23
C ASP A 520 -34.65 16.62 -15.82
N SER A 521 -33.63 16.18 -15.07
CA SER A 521 -33.42 14.80 -14.64
C SER A 521 -33.49 14.70 -13.10
N ALA A 522 -34.38 13.81 -12.64
CA ALA A 522 -34.47 13.41 -11.24
C ALA A 522 -33.09 12.97 -10.69
N HIS A 523 -32.78 13.42 -9.49
CA HIS A 523 -31.54 13.13 -8.78
C HIS A 523 -31.75 13.18 -7.27
N VAL A 524 -30.82 12.58 -6.52
CA VAL A 524 -30.81 12.55 -5.06
C VAL A 524 -29.41 12.91 -4.57
N LEU A 525 -29.33 13.87 -3.67
CA LEU A 525 -28.15 14.21 -2.89
C LEU A 525 -28.28 13.59 -1.49
N ILE A 526 -27.17 13.16 -0.90
CA ILE A 526 -27.08 12.76 0.51
C ILE A 526 -26.29 13.83 1.25
N ASP A 527 -26.93 14.50 2.19
CA ASP A 527 -26.32 15.56 2.99
C ASP A 527 -25.83 15.04 4.35
N ASP A 528 -26.52 14.05 4.94
CA ASP A 528 -26.13 13.44 6.22
C ASP A 528 -26.48 11.93 6.30
N VAL A 529 -25.74 11.20 7.13
CA VAL A 529 -25.88 9.75 7.38
C VAL A 529 -25.64 9.48 8.87
N GLN A 530 -26.70 9.13 9.60
CA GLN A 530 -26.68 8.91 11.06
C GLN A 530 -27.14 7.50 11.44
N VAL A 531 -26.74 7.02 12.62
CA VAL A 531 -27.31 5.79 13.21
C VAL A 531 -28.37 6.13 14.26
N ASP A 532 -29.54 5.50 14.13
CA ASP A 532 -30.66 5.58 15.07
C ASP A 532 -30.90 4.18 15.66
N GLY A 533 -30.24 3.90 16.79
CA GLY A 533 -30.18 2.56 17.38
C GLY A 533 -29.64 1.52 16.38
N ALA A 534 -30.52 0.67 15.88
CA ALA A 534 -30.23 -0.36 14.88
C ALA A 534 -30.39 0.11 13.43
N GLY A 535 -31.10 1.22 13.20
CA GLY A 535 -31.31 1.77 11.87
C GLY A 535 -30.18 2.69 11.41
N ILE A 536 -30.10 2.89 10.09
CA ILE A 536 -29.32 3.97 9.48
C ILE A 536 -30.30 4.96 8.87
N VAL A 537 -30.17 6.22 9.26
CA VAL A 537 -30.92 7.36 8.75
C VAL A 537 -30.10 7.99 7.62
N LEU A 538 -30.68 8.03 6.42
CA LEU A 538 -30.17 8.81 5.30
C LEU A 538 -30.98 10.10 5.19
N SER A 539 -30.33 11.25 5.20
CA SER A 539 -30.94 12.56 5.02
C SER A 539 -30.34 13.28 3.82
N GLY A 540 -31.17 14.02 3.08
CA GLY A 540 -30.67 14.80 1.94
C GLY A 540 -31.76 15.48 1.15
N THR A 541 -31.47 15.78 -0.11
CA THR A 541 -32.33 16.58 -1.00
C THR A 541 -32.56 15.89 -2.35
N THR A 542 -33.71 16.16 -2.97
CA THR A 542 -34.13 15.58 -4.25
C THR A 542 -34.36 16.64 -5.33
N GLY A 543 -34.17 16.25 -6.59
CA GLY A 543 -34.54 17.06 -7.75
C GLY A 543 -36.04 16.99 -8.05
N PRO A 544 -36.57 17.97 -8.81
CA PRO A 544 -38.00 18.01 -9.16
C PRO A 544 -38.48 16.73 -9.86
N GLY A 545 -39.69 16.28 -9.51
CA GLY A 545 -40.34 15.11 -10.11
C GLY A 545 -40.16 13.78 -9.35
N THR A 546 -39.79 13.80 -8.06
CA THR A 546 -39.65 12.59 -7.23
C THR A 546 -40.58 12.57 -6.00
N PRO A 547 -41.92 12.58 -6.18
CA PRO A 547 -42.88 12.66 -5.06
C PRO A 547 -42.87 11.41 -4.16
N GLU A 548 -42.49 10.25 -4.70
CA GLU A 548 -42.18 9.04 -3.95
C GLU A 548 -40.73 8.66 -4.21
N LEU A 549 -39.92 8.66 -3.15
CA LEU A 549 -38.52 8.25 -3.19
C LEU A 549 -38.36 6.87 -2.55
N ARG A 550 -37.56 6.00 -3.17
CA ARG A 550 -36.97 4.85 -2.48
C ARG A 550 -35.46 5.01 -2.49
N VAL A 551 -34.84 4.91 -1.33
CA VAL A 551 -33.38 5.06 -1.16
C VAL A 551 -32.85 3.91 -0.30
N GLY A 552 -31.61 3.50 -0.51
CA GLY A 552 -31.05 2.37 0.21
C GLY A 552 -29.55 2.17 0.06
N LEU A 553 -29.05 1.28 0.91
CA LEU A 553 -27.66 0.81 0.95
C LEU A 553 -27.57 -0.54 0.24
N VAL A 554 -26.68 -0.61 -0.76
CA VAL A 554 -26.57 -1.75 -1.68
C VAL A 554 -25.14 -2.28 -1.73
N THR A 555 -24.99 -3.60 -1.67
CA THR A 555 -23.77 -4.33 -2.04
C THR A 555 -24.06 -5.25 -3.24
N SER A 556 -23.07 -6.03 -3.69
CA SER A 556 -23.28 -7.04 -4.74
C SER A 556 -24.23 -8.19 -4.35
N SER A 557 -24.62 -8.29 -3.07
CA SER A 557 -25.41 -9.42 -2.53
C SER A 557 -26.51 -9.03 -1.53
N ARG A 558 -26.63 -7.74 -1.20
CA ARG A 558 -27.57 -7.23 -0.19
C ARG A 558 -28.14 -5.88 -0.62
N GLU A 559 -29.41 -5.65 -0.30
CA GLU A 559 -30.09 -4.37 -0.44
C GLU A 559 -30.86 -4.09 0.85
N PHE A 560 -30.64 -2.92 1.44
CA PHE A 560 -31.44 -2.38 2.54
C PHE A 560 -32.03 -1.06 2.08
N ALA A 561 -33.33 -1.00 1.88
CA ALA A 561 -34.01 0.14 1.27
C ALA A 561 -35.23 0.54 2.10
N SER A 562 -35.52 1.84 2.11
CA SER A 562 -36.74 2.38 2.71
C SER A 562 -37.39 3.37 1.75
N ALA A 563 -38.69 3.53 1.89
CA ALA A 563 -39.43 4.59 1.20
C ALA A 563 -39.31 5.88 2.01
N ALA A 564 -39.22 7.00 1.31
CA ALA A 564 -39.28 8.33 1.87
C ALA A 564 -40.22 9.19 1.01
N THR A 565 -40.95 10.08 1.65
CA THR A 565 -41.76 11.10 0.99
C THR A 565 -41.01 12.42 1.17
N PRO A 566 -40.45 13.02 0.10
CA PRO A 566 -39.80 14.32 0.23
C PRO A 566 -40.79 15.42 0.62
N GLU A 567 -40.31 16.43 1.35
CA GLU A 567 -41.07 17.63 1.70
C GLU A 567 -41.22 18.57 0.48
N GLU A 568 -42.00 19.66 0.62
CA GLU A 568 -42.25 20.61 -0.49
C GLU A 568 -40.97 21.31 -0.99
N ASP A 569 -39.94 21.42 -0.16
CA ASP A 569 -38.62 21.94 -0.52
C ASP A 569 -37.67 20.89 -1.13
N GLY A 570 -38.13 19.63 -1.24
CA GLY A 570 -37.38 18.50 -1.78
C GLY A 570 -36.47 17.80 -0.79
N THR A 571 -36.40 18.22 0.48
CA THR A 571 -35.68 17.50 1.54
C THR A 571 -36.35 16.15 1.86
N PHE A 572 -35.59 15.17 2.34
CA PHE A 572 -36.12 13.88 2.77
C PHE A 572 -35.29 13.25 3.89
N GLN A 573 -35.93 12.33 4.62
CA GLN A 573 -35.30 11.45 5.59
C GLN A 573 -35.76 10.00 5.35
N ALA A 574 -34.84 9.03 5.37
CA ALA A 574 -35.13 7.63 5.13
C ALA A 574 -34.42 6.73 6.15
N THR A 575 -35.18 6.02 6.99
CA THR A 575 -34.62 5.09 7.98
C THR A 575 -34.59 3.67 7.43
N LEU A 576 -33.39 3.13 7.26
CA LEU A 576 -33.10 1.78 6.80
C LEU A 576 -32.99 0.84 8.00
N ARG A 577 -33.66 -0.31 7.96
CA ARG A 577 -33.62 -1.35 9.02
C ARG A 577 -33.53 -2.75 8.38
N VAL A 578 -32.83 -3.67 9.05
CA VAL A 578 -32.71 -5.09 8.62
C VAL A 578 -33.85 -5.91 9.22
N THR A 579 -33.98 -5.81 10.54
CA THR A 579 -35.03 -6.35 11.41
C THR A 579 -35.10 -5.45 12.64
N ASP A 580 -36.19 -5.51 13.41
CA ASP A 580 -36.34 -4.67 14.61
C ASP A 580 -35.24 -4.95 15.65
N GLY A 581 -34.29 -4.02 15.78
CA GLY A 581 -33.22 -4.03 16.80
C GLY A 581 -31.86 -4.63 16.38
N ALA A 582 -31.71 -5.22 15.19
CA ALA A 582 -30.44 -5.81 14.75
C ALA A 582 -29.57 -4.83 13.93
N ALA A 583 -28.26 -4.78 14.22
CA ALA A 583 -27.31 -3.98 13.47
C ALA A 583 -27.20 -4.43 11.99
N LEU A 584 -26.81 -3.50 11.10
CA LEU A 584 -26.42 -3.87 9.74
C LEU A 584 -25.08 -4.64 9.77
N PRO A 585 -24.89 -5.62 8.87
CA PRO A 585 -23.60 -6.30 8.75
C PRO A 585 -22.44 -5.35 8.39
N SER A 586 -21.25 -5.59 8.93
CA SER A 586 -20.09 -4.77 8.59
C SER A 586 -19.65 -5.01 7.15
N ASP A 587 -19.86 -4.00 6.31
CA ASP A 587 -19.51 -4.02 4.89
C ASP A 587 -19.39 -2.59 4.33
N GLY A 588 -18.87 -2.48 3.11
CA GLY A 588 -18.93 -1.26 2.31
C GLY A 588 -20.19 -1.24 1.44
N TYR A 589 -21.09 -0.30 1.71
CA TYR A 589 -22.34 -0.12 0.97
C TYR A 589 -22.27 1.09 0.05
N PHE A 590 -22.98 1.04 -1.08
CA PHE A 590 -23.23 2.20 -1.92
C PHE A 590 -24.65 2.72 -1.72
N VAL A 591 -24.82 4.04 -1.69
CA VAL A 591 -26.15 4.65 -1.62
C VAL A 591 -26.78 4.70 -3.02
N ARG A 592 -27.92 4.05 -3.18
CA ARG A 592 -28.70 4.01 -4.42
C ARG A 592 -30.13 4.45 -4.19
N TRP A 593 -30.79 4.91 -5.25
CA TRP A 593 -32.16 5.41 -5.20
C TRP A 593 -33.00 5.02 -6.42
N ALA A 594 -34.31 5.18 -6.31
CA ALA A 594 -35.29 5.06 -7.38
C ALA A 594 -36.48 6.01 -7.13
N ALA A 595 -37.07 6.53 -8.21
CA ALA A 595 -38.34 7.23 -8.16
C ALA A 595 -39.52 6.23 -8.15
N ASN A 596 -40.67 6.65 -7.58
CA ASN A 596 -41.96 5.97 -7.66
C ASN A 596 -41.90 4.50 -7.22
N GLY A 597 -41.19 4.24 -6.11
CA GLY A 597 -41.08 2.90 -5.50
C GLY A 597 -40.26 1.85 -6.30
N GLY A 598 -39.64 2.23 -7.41
CA GLY A 598 -38.94 1.31 -8.32
C GLY A 598 -37.71 0.59 -7.74
N PRO A 599 -37.07 -0.30 -8.51
CA PRO A 599 -35.82 -0.97 -8.12
C PRO A 599 -34.65 0.02 -8.08
N LEU A 600 -33.78 -0.11 -7.06
CA LEU A 600 -32.66 0.82 -6.83
C LEU A 600 -31.63 0.81 -7.98
N SER A 601 -31.67 1.86 -8.79
CA SER A 601 -30.91 1.96 -10.05
C SER A 601 -30.11 3.25 -10.18
N GLY A 602 -30.58 4.36 -9.59
CA GLY A 602 -29.87 5.62 -9.52
C GLY A 602 -28.73 5.57 -8.51
N TRP A 603 -27.63 6.25 -8.80
CA TRP A 603 -26.57 6.53 -7.83
C TRP A 603 -26.91 7.83 -7.09
N ALA A 604 -26.86 7.81 -5.75
CA ALA A 604 -27.02 9.02 -4.96
C ALA A 604 -25.69 9.79 -4.92
N ARG A 605 -25.79 11.11 -5.05
CA ARG A 605 -24.67 12.04 -5.16
C ARG A 605 -24.33 12.65 -3.80
N PRO A 606 -23.11 13.16 -3.58
CA PRO A 606 -22.80 13.87 -2.35
C PRO A 606 -23.47 15.25 -2.31
N GLY A 607 -24.12 15.53 -1.19
CA GLY A 607 -24.48 16.86 -0.72
C GLY A 607 -23.25 17.68 -0.32
N VAL A 608 -23.44 18.80 0.39
CA VAL A 608 -22.33 19.72 0.70
C VAL A 608 -21.35 19.10 1.71
N ALA A 609 -21.83 18.67 2.88
CA ALA A 609 -20.97 18.15 3.96
C ALA A 609 -20.12 16.94 3.51
N LEU A 610 -20.67 16.03 2.71
CA LEU A 610 -19.92 14.87 2.18
C LEU A 610 -18.86 15.23 1.11
N ARG A 611 -18.85 16.46 0.58
CA ARG A 611 -17.76 16.96 -0.28
C ARG A 611 -16.62 17.58 0.53
N GLU A 612 -16.94 18.11 1.71
CA GLU A 612 -15.98 18.70 2.64
C GLU A 612 -15.25 17.62 3.45
N GLY A 613 -15.93 16.54 3.85
CA GLY A 613 -15.29 15.45 4.60
C GLY A 613 -16.13 14.18 4.77
N PRO A 614 -15.56 13.16 5.43
CA PRO A 614 -16.30 11.98 5.85
C PRO A 614 -17.25 12.31 7.01
N ILE A 615 -18.46 11.78 6.98
CA ILE A 615 -19.39 11.85 8.12
C ILE A 615 -19.25 10.55 8.93
N GLU A 616 -19.03 10.66 10.25
CA GLU A 616 -19.03 9.52 11.16
C GLU A 616 -20.20 9.60 12.15
N SER A 617 -20.86 8.48 12.39
CA SER A 617 -21.92 8.36 13.38
C SER A 617 -21.81 7.02 14.11
N ASN A 618 -22.10 7.00 15.41
CA ASN A 618 -21.81 5.88 16.30
C ASN A 618 -23.02 5.54 17.19
N SER A 619 -23.25 4.25 17.39
CA SER A 619 -24.24 3.71 18.33
C SER A 619 -23.58 2.59 19.17
N PRO A 620 -24.21 2.13 20.25
CA PRO A 620 -23.71 0.99 21.03
C PRO A 620 -23.56 -0.33 20.24
N ILE A 621 -24.20 -0.45 19.07
CA ILE A 621 -24.23 -1.71 18.30
C ILE A 621 -23.55 -1.65 16.92
N GLN A 622 -23.33 -0.45 16.37
CA GLN A 622 -22.66 -0.25 15.08
C GLN A 622 -22.08 1.18 14.95
N ARG A 623 -20.97 1.31 14.22
CA ARG A 623 -20.45 2.58 13.69
C ARG A 623 -20.72 2.64 12.19
N ILE A 624 -20.96 3.84 11.68
CA ILE A 624 -20.94 4.15 10.26
C ILE A 624 -19.93 5.25 9.93
N THR A 625 -19.35 5.16 8.74
CA THR A 625 -18.56 6.22 8.12
C THR A 625 -19.03 6.40 6.67
N ALA A 626 -19.68 7.52 6.37
CA ALA A 626 -20.10 7.89 5.02
C ALA A 626 -19.01 8.71 4.33
N ARG A 627 -18.71 8.40 3.06
CA ARG A 627 -17.66 9.06 2.27
C ARG A 627 -18.08 9.24 0.81
N TRP A 628 -17.59 10.31 0.20
CA TRP A 628 -17.55 10.46 -1.24
C TRP A 628 -16.13 10.19 -1.77
N HIS A 629 -16.04 9.63 -2.97
CA HIS A 629 -14.77 9.39 -3.65
C HIS A 629 -14.63 10.32 -4.87
N PRO A 630 -13.66 11.26 -4.86
CA PRO A 630 -13.39 12.15 -6.00
C PRO A 630 -13.19 11.37 -7.30
N GLY A 631 -13.84 11.81 -8.38
CA GLY A 631 -13.88 11.11 -9.67
C GLY A 631 -15.03 10.12 -9.83
N THR A 632 -15.86 9.92 -8.80
CA THR A 632 -17.14 9.20 -8.89
C THR A 632 -18.30 10.12 -8.52
N THR A 633 -19.53 9.74 -8.88
CA THR A 633 -20.76 10.40 -8.41
C THR A 633 -21.39 9.69 -7.21
N ALA A 634 -20.77 8.63 -6.67
CA ALA A 634 -21.38 7.73 -5.70
C ALA A 634 -20.99 8.07 -4.26
N VAL A 635 -21.98 8.09 -3.38
CA VAL A 635 -21.76 8.05 -1.92
C VAL A 635 -21.61 6.60 -1.45
N SER A 636 -20.61 6.34 -0.61
CA SER A 636 -20.42 5.07 0.08
C SER A 636 -20.66 5.23 1.58
N VAL A 637 -21.17 4.19 2.24
CA VAL A 637 -21.33 4.10 3.69
C VAL A 637 -20.68 2.81 4.16
N THR A 638 -19.65 2.91 4.98
CA THR A 638 -19.00 1.76 5.60
C THR A 638 -19.62 1.50 6.96
N VAL A 639 -20.25 0.34 7.14
CA VAL A 639 -20.72 -0.14 8.46
C VAL A 639 -19.58 -0.90 9.13
N SER A 640 -19.40 -0.70 10.43
CA SER A 640 -18.32 -1.30 11.22
C SER A 640 -18.76 -1.67 12.63
N PRO A 641 -18.05 -2.60 13.30
CA PRO A 641 -18.34 -2.95 14.68
C PRO A 641 -18.10 -1.74 15.63
N PRO A 642 -18.83 -1.66 16.75
CA PRO A 642 -18.82 -0.52 17.68
C PRO A 642 -17.59 -0.49 18.61
N LEU A 643 -16.41 -0.81 18.08
CA LEU A 643 -15.15 -0.74 18.82
C LEU A 643 -14.78 0.73 19.12
N SER A 644 -14.35 0.97 20.37
CA SER A 644 -13.81 2.24 20.85
C SER A 644 -12.54 2.67 20.09
N LEU A 645 -12.06 3.90 20.34
CA LEU A 645 -10.81 4.39 19.71
C LEU A 645 -9.59 3.53 20.11
N SER A 646 -9.50 3.11 21.38
CA SER A 646 -8.43 2.23 21.86
C SER A 646 -8.53 0.83 21.27
N GLU A 647 -9.71 0.22 21.23
CA GLU A 647 -9.90 -1.10 20.61
C GLU A 647 -9.65 -1.06 19.09
N ARG A 648 -9.84 0.09 18.43
CA ARG A 648 -9.48 0.28 17.01
C ARG A 648 -7.97 0.38 16.78
N SER A 649 -7.20 0.96 17.70
CA SER A 649 -5.77 1.16 17.50
C SER A 649 -4.98 -0.13 17.66
N ARG A 650 -3.91 -0.30 16.87
CA ARG A 650 -3.04 -1.49 17.00
C ARG A 650 -2.34 -1.53 18.36
N LEU A 651 -2.04 -0.38 18.95
CA LEU A 651 -1.49 -0.26 20.30
C LEU A 651 -2.48 -0.75 21.36
N GLY A 652 -3.76 -0.34 21.29
CA GLY A 652 -4.77 -0.82 22.23
C GLY A 652 -5.03 -2.32 22.06
N GLN A 653 -5.07 -2.80 20.80
CA GLN A 653 -5.11 -4.24 20.51
C GLN A 653 -3.93 -5.02 21.10
N ARG A 654 -2.70 -4.46 21.16
CA ARG A 654 -1.55 -5.09 21.84
C ARG A 654 -1.71 -5.05 23.36
N ARG A 655 -2.08 -3.89 23.92
CA ARG A 655 -2.29 -3.70 25.37
C ARG A 655 -3.35 -4.66 25.94
N LEU A 656 -4.47 -4.86 25.25
CA LEU A 656 -5.51 -5.81 25.66
C LEU A 656 -4.96 -7.24 25.77
N ARG A 657 -4.14 -7.68 24.80
CA ARG A 657 -3.48 -8.99 24.86
C ARG A 657 -2.54 -9.09 26.08
N GLU A 658 -1.76 -8.05 26.33
CA GLU A 658 -0.81 -8.00 27.45
C GLU A 658 -1.51 -8.07 28.82
N VAL A 659 -2.60 -7.31 28.99
CA VAL A 659 -3.44 -7.25 30.20
C VAL A 659 -4.06 -8.61 30.50
N TYR A 660 -4.71 -9.25 29.52
CA TYR A 660 -5.44 -10.50 29.76
C TYR A 660 -4.58 -11.77 29.69
N ARG A 661 -3.35 -11.70 29.16
CA ARG A 661 -2.38 -12.83 29.15
C ARG A 661 -2.15 -13.48 30.52
N THR A 662 -2.25 -12.70 31.60
CA THR A 662 -2.03 -13.17 32.98
C THR A 662 -3.28 -13.19 33.86
N ALA A 663 -4.46 -12.80 33.33
CA ALA A 663 -5.71 -12.79 34.09
C ALA A 663 -6.11 -14.21 34.58
N PRO A 664 -6.83 -14.37 35.70
CA PRO A 664 -7.32 -15.68 36.14
C PRO A 664 -8.16 -16.39 35.08
N LEU A 665 -8.16 -17.73 35.06
CA LEU A 665 -9.07 -18.48 34.19
C LEU A 665 -10.50 -18.44 34.73
N GLU A 666 -11.46 -18.38 33.82
CA GLU A 666 -12.90 -18.31 34.08
C GLU A 666 -13.57 -19.60 33.56
N ARG A 667 -14.46 -20.19 34.38
CA ARG A 667 -15.28 -21.34 33.97
C ARG A 667 -16.32 -20.88 32.94
N ALA A 668 -15.92 -20.89 31.67
CA ALA A 668 -16.71 -20.43 30.53
C ALA A 668 -16.35 -21.23 29.27
N VAL A 669 -17.24 -21.18 28.27
CA VAL A 669 -17.01 -21.69 26.92
C VAL A 669 -16.99 -20.52 25.94
N LEU A 670 -15.91 -20.35 25.18
CA LEU A 670 -15.87 -19.47 24.02
C LEU A 670 -16.04 -20.29 22.74
N LEU A 671 -17.00 -19.91 21.91
CA LEU A 671 -17.27 -20.50 20.61
C LEU A 671 -16.96 -19.51 19.47
N GLU A 672 -16.38 -20.01 18.38
CA GLU A 672 -16.18 -19.27 17.14
C GLU A 672 -16.47 -20.16 15.93
N ALA A 673 -17.26 -19.67 14.98
CA ALA A 673 -17.44 -20.31 13.67
C ALA A 673 -17.11 -19.33 12.54
N PHE A 674 -16.24 -19.76 11.62
CA PHE A 674 -15.81 -19.02 10.42
C PHE A 674 -15.34 -17.58 10.70
N ASN A 675 -14.55 -17.39 11.77
CA ASN A 675 -14.06 -16.08 12.25
C ASN A 675 -15.22 -15.14 12.62
N GLY A 676 -16.18 -15.67 13.38
CA GLY A 676 -17.34 -14.96 13.89
C GLY A 676 -18.35 -14.50 12.84
N LYS A 677 -18.36 -15.10 11.64
CA LYS A 677 -19.35 -14.76 10.59
C LYS A 677 -20.73 -15.38 10.83
N THR A 678 -20.84 -16.32 11.75
CA THR A 678 -22.06 -17.06 12.11
C THR A 678 -21.85 -17.75 13.45
N CYS A 679 -22.94 -18.16 14.10
CA CYS A 679 -22.94 -19.01 15.29
C CYS A 679 -23.42 -20.45 15.00
N GLY A 680 -23.36 -20.89 13.73
CA GLY A 680 -23.76 -22.22 13.29
C GLY A 680 -22.62 -23.25 13.24
N ASP A 681 -22.75 -24.20 12.31
CA ASP A 681 -21.79 -25.28 12.04
C ASP A 681 -21.53 -26.17 13.29
N ASN A 682 -20.38 -26.86 13.36
CA ASN A 682 -20.09 -27.77 14.47
C ASN A 682 -20.10 -27.05 15.85
N PRO A 683 -19.55 -25.83 16.02
CA PRO A 683 -19.65 -25.10 17.27
C PRO A 683 -21.10 -24.81 17.69
N GLY A 684 -21.97 -24.44 16.73
CA GLY A 684 -23.38 -24.14 17.00
C GLY A 684 -24.16 -25.35 17.51
N ALA A 685 -23.95 -26.51 16.88
CA ALA A 685 -24.57 -27.76 17.34
C ALA A 685 -24.03 -28.23 18.71
N ILE A 686 -22.75 -28.01 19.00
CA ILE A 686 -22.18 -28.32 20.32
C ILE A 686 -22.77 -27.39 21.40
N ALA A 687 -22.95 -26.09 21.12
CA ALA A 687 -23.62 -25.18 22.04
C ALA A 687 -25.08 -25.59 22.32
N GLY A 688 -25.81 -26.05 21.29
CA GLY A 688 -27.14 -26.63 21.45
C GLY A 688 -27.12 -27.85 22.39
N GLY A 689 -26.25 -28.83 22.11
CA GLY A 689 -26.10 -30.02 22.95
C GLY A 689 -25.69 -29.75 24.40
N LEU A 690 -24.84 -28.73 24.65
CA LEU A 690 -24.50 -28.29 26.01
C LEU A 690 -25.73 -27.74 26.76
N ARG A 691 -26.58 -26.97 26.09
CA ARG A 691 -27.85 -26.47 26.66
C ARG A 691 -28.84 -27.61 26.92
N GLU A 692 -29.02 -28.52 25.96
CA GLU A 692 -29.91 -29.68 26.08
C GLU A 692 -29.49 -30.63 27.22
N ALA A 693 -28.18 -30.78 27.42
CA ALA A 693 -27.61 -31.55 28.54
C ALA A 693 -27.67 -30.81 29.90
N GLY A 694 -28.21 -29.59 29.96
CA GLY A 694 -28.32 -28.81 31.19
C GLY A 694 -26.99 -28.35 31.78
N VAL A 695 -25.96 -28.13 30.95
CA VAL A 695 -24.64 -27.72 31.43
C VAL A 695 -24.66 -26.23 31.80
N ASP A 696 -24.69 -25.95 33.10
CA ASP A 696 -24.59 -24.59 33.63
C ASP A 696 -23.16 -24.04 33.48
N VAL A 697 -22.97 -23.24 32.43
CA VAL A 697 -21.74 -22.53 32.07
C VAL A 697 -22.05 -21.37 31.11
N PRO A 698 -21.42 -20.19 31.27
CA PRO A 698 -21.53 -19.11 30.28
C PRO A 698 -21.05 -19.54 28.89
N LEU A 699 -21.89 -19.30 27.87
CA LEU A 699 -21.59 -19.53 26.46
C LEU A 699 -21.34 -18.19 25.76
N TYR A 700 -20.08 -17.91 25.46
CA TYR A 700 -19.67 -16.71 24.74
C TYR A 700 -19.45 -17.02 23.26
N TRP A 701 -19.82 -16.08 22.39
CA TRP A 701 -19.71 -16.22 20.94
C TRP A 701 -18.83 -15.13 20.36
N SER A 702 -17.70 -15.52 19.75
CA SER A 702 -16.91 -14.60 18.92
C SER A 702 -17.75 -14.24 17.68
N VAL A 703 -18.11 -12.97 17.54
CA VAL A 703 -18.87 -12.44 16.38
C VAL A 703 -18.09 -11.33 15.69
N ARG A 704 -18.14 -11.28 14.36
CA ARG A 704 -17.48 -10.22 13.58
C ARG A 704 -18.08 -8.85 13.90
N ASP A 705 -19.39 -8.81 14.10
CA ASP A 705 -20.20 -7.65 14.47
C ASP A 705 -21.54 -8.12 15.05
N LEU A 706 -22.36 -7.17 15.51
CA LEU A 706 -23.64 -7.42 16.17
C LEU A 706 -24.82 -7.60 15.19
N SER A 707 -24.55 -7.80 13.89
CA SER A 707 -25.55 -8.32 12.94
C SER A 707 -25.65 -9.85 12.97
N VAL A 708 -24.66 -10.53 13.55
CA VAL A 708 -24.56 -11.98 13.59
C VAL A 708 -25.55 -12.54 14.62
N PRO A 709 -26.54 -13.36 14.23
CA PRO A 709 -27.51 -13.91 15.18
C PRO A 709 -26.84 -14.90 16.13
N VAL A 710 -26.88 -14.60 17.42
CA VAL A 710 -26.41 -15.50 18.49
C VAL A 710 -27.58 -16.34 19.02
N PRO A 711 -27.41 -17.66 19.21
CA PRO A 711 -28.42 -18.51 19.83
C PRO A 711 -28.79 -18.02 21.23
N GLU A 712 -30.05 -18.22 21.62
CA GLU A 712 -30.55 -17.93 22.97
C GLU A 712 -29.62 -18.49 24.06
N GLY A 713 -29.42 -17.72 25.14
CA GLY A 713 -28.48 -18.05 26.21
C GLY A 713 -27.00 -17.87 25.87
N GLY A 714 -26.66 -17.53 24.63
CA GLY A 714 -25.32 -17.13 24.21
C GLY A 714 -25.10 -15.62 24.27
N THR A 715 -23.89 -15.20 24.63
CA THR A 715 -23.50 -13.78 24.70
C THR A 715 -22.58 -13.41 23.53
N PRO A 716 -22.94 -12.44 22.65
CA PRO A 716 -22.05 -11.96 21.59
C PRO A 716 -20.85 -11.20 22.16
N LEU A 717 -19.65 -11.55 21.69
CA LEU A 717 -18.40 -10.84 21.92
C LEU A 717 -17.83 -10.40 20.56
N VAL A 718 -17.81 -9.09 20.31
CA VAL A 718 -17.28 -8.53 19.07
C VAL A 718 -15.78 -8.80 18.98
N ILE A 719 -15.33 -9.45 17.91
CA ILE A 719 -13.91 -9.78 17.71
C ILE A 719 -13.06 -8.50 17.76
N GLY A 720 -12.11 -8.47 18.68
CA GLY A 720 -11.26 -7.31 18.97
C GLY A 720 -11.74 -6.42 20.11
N SER A 721 -12.92 -6.63 20.71
CA SER A 721 -13.32 -5.90 21.91
C SER A 721 -12.53 -6.34 23.15
N GLU A 722 -12.53 -5.50 24.18
CA GLU A 722 -11.93 -5.80 25.49
C GLU A 722 -12.49 -7.11 26.09
N ASP A 723 -13.82 -7.27 26.13
CA ASP A 723 -14.44 -8.52 26.60
C ASP A 723 -14.07 -9.74 25.75
N TRP A 724 -13.92 -9.58 24.44
CA TRP A 724 -13.48 -10.67 23.57
C TRP A 724 -12.03 -11.08 23.87
N HIS A 725 -11.12 -10.11 24.07
CA HIS A 725 -9.73 -10.38 24.49
C HIS A 725 -9.66 -11.05 25.86
N ARG A 726 -10.47 -10.59 26.81
CA ARG A 726 -10.62 -11.19 28.14
C ARG A 726 -11.03 -12.65 28.02
N VAL A 727 -12.21 -12.92 27.45
CA VAL A 727 -12.78 -14.27 27.41
C VAL A 727 -11.94 -15.24 26.57
N LEU A 728 -11.33 -14.81 25.45
CA LEU A 728 -10.40 -15.67 24.71
C LEU A 728 -9.18 -16.09 25.56
N SER A 729 -8.71 -15.19 26.42
CA SER A 729 -7.55 -15.40 27.29
C SER A 729 -7.89 -16.12 28.60
N THR A 730 -9.14 -16.08 29.07
CA THR A 730 -9.56 -16.62 30.38
C THR A 730 -10.47 -17.83 30.31
N ALA A 731 -11.28 -18.03 29.27
CA ALA A 731 -12.24 -19.14 29.21
C ALA A 731 -11.55 -20.51 29.27
N THR A 732 -12.02 -21.37 30.16
CA THR A 732 -11.52 -22.75 30.33
C THR A 732 -11.77 -23.65 29.12
N VAL A 733 -12.75 -23.36 28.27
CA VAL A 733 -13.05 -24.15 27.07
C VAL A 733 -13.14 -23.24 25.85
N LEU A 734 -12.43 -23.61 24.78
CA LEU A 734 -12.41 -22.93 23.50
C LEU A 734 -12.87 -23.90 22.40
N ILE A 735 -13.84 -23.51 21.59
CA ILE A 735 -14.40 -24.31 20.49
C ILE A 735 -14.33 -23.49 19.21
N ASN A 736 -13.53 -23.93 18.24
CA ASN A 736 -13.39 -23.26 16.94
C ASN A 736 -13.55 -24.27 15.79
N ASN A 737 -14.01 -23.82 14.62
CA ASN A 737 -13.98 -24.60 13.37
C ASN A 737 -12.93 -24.09 12.36
N ASN A 738 -12.25 -22.99 12.69
CA ASN A 738 -11.16 -22.38 11.95
C ASN A 738 -10.00 -22.06 12.91
N ASN A 739 -9.38 -20.89 12.79
CA ASN A 739 -8.19 -20.53 13.56
C ASN A 739 -8.43 -19.20 14.28
N PHE A 740 -8.03 -19.12 15.54
CA PHE A 740 -8.00 -17.85 16.27
C PHE A 740 -6.94 -16.91 15.65
N PRO A 741 -6.95 -15.60 15.96
CA PRO A 741 -5.94 -14.67 15.47
C PRO A 741 -4.50 -15.11 15.77
N HIS A 742 -3.56 -14.67 14.93
CA HIS A 742 -2.21 -15.23 14.89
C HIS A 742 -1.50 -15.20 16.26
N TRP A 743 -1.62 -14.11 17.01
CA TRP A 743 -0.99 -13.90 18.32
C TRP A 743 -1.57 -14.76 19.45
N PHE A 744 -2.71 -15.43 19.26
CA PHE A 744 -3.33 -16.26 20.29
C PHE A 744 -2.40 -17.41 20.71
N THR A 745 -2.31 -17.63 22.02
CA THR A 745 -1.56 -18.72 22.65
C THR A 745 -2.38 -19.33 23.77
N LYS A 746 -2.71 -20.62 23.66
CA LYS A 746 -3.46 -21.35 24.71
C LYS A 746 -2.65 -21.41 26.01
N ARG A 747 -3.32 -21.16 27.13
CA ARG A 747 -2.74 -21.20 28.48
C ARG A 747 -2.98 -22.55 29.17
N PRO A 748 -2.09 -22.98 30.09
CA PRO A 748 -2.35 -24.16 30.93
C PRO A 748 -3.68 -24.00 31.69
N GLY A 749 -4.54 -25.02 31.62
CA GLY A 749 -5.90 -24.99 32.19
C GLY A 749 -7.02 -24.61 31.22
N GLN A 750 -6.69 -24.18 29.99
CA GLN A 750 -7.66 -24.09 28.89
C GLN A 750 -7.68 -25.40 28.08
N PHE A 751 -8.87 -25.81 27.64
CA PHE A 751 -9.11 -26.91 26.72
C PHE A 751 -9.57 -26.37 25.36
N TYR A 752 -8.87 -26.70 24.28
CA TYR A 752 -9.17 -26.24 22.92
C TYR A 752 -9.63 -27.40 22.04
N LEU A 753 -10.93 -27.43 21.73
CA LEU A 753 -11.55 -28.28 20.73
C LEU A 753 -11.48 -27.61 19.34
N GLN A 754 -10.72 -28.22 18.44
CA GLN A 754 -10.76 -27.91 17.02
C GLN A 754 -11.80 -28.81 16.33
N THR A 755 -12.89 -28.23 15.85
CA THR A 755 -13.96 -28.98 15.17
C THR A 755 -13.72 -29.16 13.67
N TRP A 756 -12.87 -28.31 13.08
CA TRP A 756 -12.66 -28.16 11.63
C TRP A 756 -13.96 -27.89 10.84
N HIS A 757 -13.82 -27.46 9.59
CA HIS A 757 -14.96 -27.21 8.70
C HIS A 757 -14.89 -28.02 7.40
N GLY A 758 -16.00 -28.69 7.07
CA GLY A 758 -16.11 -29.55 5.90
C GLY A 758 -15.28 -30.84 5.99
N THR A 759 -15.23 -31.57 4.87
CA THR A 759 -14.49 -32.84 4.73
C THR A 759 -13.16 -32.58 4.02
N PRO A 760 -12.01 -33.12 4.47
CA PRO A 760 -10.68 -32.82 3.95
C PRO A 760 -10.35 -33.51 2.61
N ILE A 761 -11.24 -33.44 1.62
CA ILE A 761 -11.10 -34.12 0.31
C ILE A 761 -9.93 -33.54 -0.52
N LYS A 762 -9.57 -32.27 -0.28
CA LYS A 762 -8.42 -31.60 -0.91
C LYS A 762 -7.19 -31.72 -0.01
N ARG A 763 -6.01 -31.81 -0.62
CA ARG A 763 -4.72 -31.71 0.08
C ARG A 763 -4.65 -30.42 0.91
N LEU A 764 -4.24 -30.54 2.17
CA LEU A 764 -4.16 -29.43 3.12
C LEU A 764 -2.70 -29.10 3.45
N LEU A 765 -2.40 -27.81 3.64
CA LEU A 765 -1.18 -27.27 4.23
C LEU A 765 0.13 -28.03 3.87
N TRP A 766 0.55 -29.06 4.63
CA TRP A 766 1.81 -29.80 4.40
C TRP A 766 1.76 -30.82 3.26
N ASP A 767 0.57 -31.25 2.82
CA ASP A 767 0.38 -32.10 1.65
C ASP A 767 0.51 -31.32 0.32
N LEU A 768 0.56 -29.99 0.40
CA LEU A 768 0.71 -29.09 -0.76
C LEU A 768 2.19 -28.84 -1.08
N PRO A 769 2.55 -28.63 -2.37
CA PRO A 769 3.90 -28.24 -2.75
C PRO A 769 4.38 -26.95 -2.03
N PRO A 770 5.69 -26.82 -1.77
CA PRO A 770 6.29 -25.58 -1.26
C PRO A 770 5.83 -24.34 -2.04
N GLY A 771 5.67 -23.22 -1.33
CA GLY A 771 5.21 -21.95 -1.92
C GLY A 771 3.70 -21.86 -2.23
N ARG A 772 2.94 -22.96 -2.23
CA ARG A 772 1.47 -22.91 -2.36
C ARG A 772 0.75 -22.33 -1.14
N VAL A 773 1.45 -22.21 -0.01
CA VAL A 773 0.90 -21.71 1.26
C VAL A 773 1.70 -20.48 1.73
N PRO A 774 1.05 -19.34 2.02
CA PRO A 774 1.71 -18.15 2.55
C PRO A 774 2.47 -18.40 3.86
N LEU A 775 3.58 -17.69 4.06
CA LEU A 775 4.41 -17.80 5.27
C LEU A 775 3.61 -17.58 6.55
N THR A 776 2.79 -16.52 6.60
CA THR A 776 1.97 -16.17 7.77
C THR A 776 0.98 -17.27 8.14
N TYR A 777 0.35 -17.92 7.15
CA TYR A 777 -0.52 -19.07 7.40
C TYR A 777 0.27 -20.30 7.85
N ARG A 778 1.44 -20.58 7.27
CA ARG A 778 2.33 -21.66 7.76
C ARG A 778 2.77 -21.43 9.22
N ARG A 779 3.09 -20.19 9.59
CA ARG A 779 3.45 -19.80 10.97
C ARG A 779 2.26 -19.93 11.93
N LEU A 780 1.09 -19.43 11.55
CA LEU A 780 -0.17 -19.61 12.27
C LEU A 780 -0.42 -21.09 12.59
N MET A 781 -0.38 -21.97 11.57
CA MET A 781 -0.66 -23.39 11.75
C MET A 781 0.43 -24.09 12.58
N ARG A 782 1.72 -23.81 12.34
CA ARG A 782 2.83 -24.31 13.19
C ARG A 782 2.64 -23.96 14.67
N ARG A 783 2.06 -22.79 14.97
CA ARG A 783 1.78 -22.32 16.34
C ARG A 783 0.51 -22.92 16.93
N GLN A 784 -0.62 -22.92 16.21
CA GLN A 784 -1.91 -23.32 16.76
C GLN A 784 -2.22 -24.81 16.70
N VAL A 785 -1.73 -25.58 15.72
CA VAL A 785 -2.01 -27.03 15.63
C VAL A 785 -1.58 -27.78 16.91
N PRO A 786 -0.39 -27.52 17.52
CA PRO A 786 -0.02 -28.13 18.79
C PRO A 786 -0.86 -27.69 20.00
N MET A 787 -1.68 -26.64 19.87
CA MET A 787 -2.52 -26.14 20.96
C MET A 787 -3.84 -26.90 21.09
N TRP A 788 -4.27 -27.67 20.08
CA TRP A 788 -5.56 -28.37 20.11
C TRP A 788 -5.49 -29.61 21.01
N ASP A 789 -6.33 -29.66 22.05
CA ASP A 789 -6.43 -30.82 22.96
C ASP A 789 -7.27 -31.94 22.35
N LEU A 790 -8.20 -31.59 21.44
CA LEU A 790 -9.00 -32.52 20.68
C LEU A 790 -9.28 -31.98 19.29
N LEU A 791 -9.10 -32.82 18.27
CA LEU A 791 -9.53 -32.56 16.89
C LEU A 791 -10.72 -33.46 16.54
N LEU A 792 -11.74 -32.91 15.89
CA LEU A 792 -12.87 -33.67 15.35
C LEU A 792 -12.58 -34.14 13.92
N ALA A 793 -12.87 -35.41 13.62
CA ALA A 793 -12.81 -35.95 12.27
C ALA A 793 -14.05 -36.79 11.95
N GLN A 794 -14.56 -36.70 10.71
CA GLN A 794 -15.82 -37.33 10.33
C GLN A 794 -15.72 -38.86 10.14
N THR A 795 -14.53 -39.32 9.76
CA THR A 795 -14.23 -40.71 9.42
C THR A 795 -12.76 -40.99 9.68
N ASN A 796 -12.38 -42.27 9.75
CA ASN A 796 -10.99 -42.71 9.80
C ASN A 796 -10.18 -42.26 8.56
N ALA A 797 -10.83 -41.89 7.45
CA ALA A 797 -10.15 -41.28 6.30
C ALA A 797 -9.85 -39.80 6.57
N ALA A 798 -10.86 -39.04 6.98
CA ALA A 798 -10.70 -37.63 7.34
C ALA A 798 -9.69 -37.41 8.47
N GLU A 799 -9.59 -38.33 9.44
CA GLU A 799 -8.53 -38.29 10.45
C GLU A 799 -7.14 -38.33 9.80
N ARG A 800 -6.88 -39.30 8.91
CA ARG A 800 -5.56 -39.43 8.27
C ARG A 800 -5.19 -38.18 7.46
N ASP A 801 -6.16 -37.66 6.70
CA ASP A 801 -5.95 -36.50 5.83
C ASP A 801 -5.71 -35.22 6.67
N LEU A 802 -6.45 -35.03 7.77
CA LEU A 802 -6.22 -33.91 8.70
C LEU A 802 -4.88 -34.06 9.45
N ARG A 803 -4.53 -35.26 9.91
CA ARG A 803 -3.24 -35.50 10.58
C ARG A 803 -2.06 -35.24 9.64
N SER A 804 -2.10 -35.75 8.41
CA SER A 804 -1.07 -35.51 7.39
C SER A 804 -0.96 -34.03 7.06
N GLY A 805 -2.06 -33.45 6.56
CA GLY A 805 -2.03 -32.09 6.04
C GLY A 805 -1.78 -31.02 7.09
N LEU A 806 -2.28 -31.19 8.32
CA LEU A 806 -2.09 -30.21 9.40
C LEU A 806 -0.84 -30.47 10.26
N GLY A 807 -0.34 -31.72 10.28
CA GLY A 807 0.74 -32.15 11.17
C GLY A 807 0.28 -32.42 12.60
N TYR A 808 -1.01 -32.78 12.79
CA TYR A 808 -1.60 -32.93 14.12
C TYR A 808 -1.35 -34.32 14.73
N THR A 809 -0.66 -34.35 15.88
CA THR A 809 -0.28 -35.58 16.59
C THR A 809 -1.12 -35.88 17.83
N GLY A 810 -2.05 -34.99 18.21
CA GLY A 810 -2.87 -35.14 19.42
C GLY A 810 -4.10 -36.05 19.28
N PRO A 811 -4.97 -36.09 20.30
CA PRO A 811 -6.21 -36.86 20.30
C PRO A 811 -7.18 -36.45 19.19
N VAL A 812 -7.74 -37.42 18.47
CA VAL A 812 -8.81 -37.19 17.48
C VAL A 812 -10.05 -37.95 17.93
N LEU A 813 -11.19 -37.26 17.92
CA LEU A 813 -12.50 -37.90 18.04
C LEU A 813 -13.03 -38.17 16.63
N VAL A 814 -13.06 -39.45 16.23
CA VAL A 814 -13.73 -39.87 15.00
C VAL A 814 -15.20 -40.14 15.30
N THR A 815 -16.07 -39.25 14.81
CA THR A 815 -17.52 -39.34 14.96
C THR A 815 -18.20 -38.49 13.87
N GLU A 816 -19.51 -38.64 13.69
CA GLU A 816 -20.24 -37.78 12.75
C GLU A 816 -20.22 -36.30 13.20
N GLN A 817 -20.29 -35.38 12.24
CA GLN A 817 -20.28 -33.94 12.49
C GLN A 817 -21.50 -33.53 13.34
N PRO A 818 -21.34 -32.89 14.52
CA PRO A 818 -22.45 -32.42 15.34
C PRO A 818 -23.48 -31.59 14.58
N ARG A 819 -23.04 -30.77 13.61
CA ARG A 819 -23.94 -29.95 12.76
C ARG A 819 -24.96 -30.75 11.96
N ASN A 820 -24.71 -32.03 11.70
CA ASN A 820 -25.61 -32.89 10.93
C ASN A 820 -26.71 -33.51 11.79
N ALA A 821 -26.72 -33.31 13.12
CA ALA A 821 -27.78 -33.79 14.01
C ALA A 821 -29.19 -33.31 13.59
N VAL A 822 -29.30 -32.08 13.07
CA VAL A 822 -30.55 -31.50 12.53
C VAL A 822 -31.11 -32.31 11.35
N LEU A 823 -30.28 -33.06 10.62
CA LEU A 823 -30.73 -33.93 9.51
C LEU A 823 -31.43 -35.19 10.02
N ALA A 824 -31.17 -35.61 11.27
CA ALA A 824 -31.80 -36.77 11.89
C ALA A 824 -33.23 -36.50 12.37
N GLU A 825 -33.64 -35.24 12.52
CA GLU A 825 -35.02 -34.84 12.85
C GLU A 825 -36.05 -35.09 11.72
N GLY A 826 -35.58 -35.47 10.53
CA GLY A 826 -36.43 -35.90 9.42
C GLY A 826 -37.39 -34.82 8.91
N GLU A 827 -38.69 -35.14 8.90
CA GLU A 827 -39.71 -34.32 8.25
C GLU A 827 -39.92 -32.96 8.94
N ALA A 828 -39.72 -32.87 10.27
CA ALA A 828 -39.83 -31.61 11.00
C ALA A 828 -38.75 -30.60 10.57
N ALA A 829 -37.48 -31.03 10.49
CA ALA A 829 -36.39 -30.19 9.99
C ALA A 829 -36.58 -29.83 8.51
N ARG A 830 -37.08 -30.75 7.67
CA ARG A 830 -37.44 -30.46 6.28
C ARG A 830 -38.49 -29.35 6.18
N GLN A 831 -39.56 -29.40 6.99
CA GLN A 831 -40.62 -28.40 6.99
C GLN A 831 -40.10 -27.03 7.46
N ARG A 832 -39.30 -26.97 8.54
CA ARG A 832 -38.67 -25.73 9.01
C ARG A 832 -37.74 -25.13 7.96
N ALA A 833 -36.90 -25.94 7.31
CA ALA A 833 -36.01 -25.48 6.25
C ALA A 833 -36.78 -24.96 5.02
N ARG A 834 -37.83 -25.67 4.59
CA ARG A 834 -38.72 -25.21 3.50
C ARG A 834 -39.37 -23.88 3.85
N ALA A 835 -39.94 -23.75 5.04
CA ALA A 835 -40.56 -22.51 5.50
C ALA A 835 -39.55 -21.34 5.55
N HIS A 836 -38.36 -21.56 6.10
CA HIS A 836 -37.31 -20.54 6.19
C HIS A 836 -36.86 -20.00 4.83
N TYR A 837 -36.74 -20.86 3.81
CA TYR A 837 -36.37 -20.48 2.45
C TYR A 837 -37.57 -20.15 1.55
N GLY A 838 -38.79 -20.06 2.09
CA GLY A 838 -40.01 -19.77 1.32
C GLY A 838 -40.37 -20.83 0.26
N ILE A 839 -39.90 -22.06 0.42
CA ILE A 839 -40.07 -23.14 -0.56
C ILE A 839 -41.43 -23.83 -0.32
N PRO A 840 -42.36 -23.83 -1.30
CA PRO A 840 -43.65 -24.52 -1.18
C PRO A 840 -43.50 -26.02 -0.89
N ALA A 841 -44.47 -26.64 -0.22
CA ALA A 841 -44.37 -28.03 0.23
C ALA A 841 -44.22 -29.05 -0.92
N ASP A 842 -44.86 -28.76 -2.06
CA ASP A 842 -44.87 -29.55 -3.30
C ASP A 842 -43.66 -29.29 -4.22
N ALA A 843 -42.96 -28.17 -4.04
CA ALA A 843 -41.82 -27.80 -4.87
C ALA A 843 -40.69 -28.84 -4.77
N ARG A 844 -40.22 -29.34 -5.92
CA ARG A 844 -39.06 -30.24 -6.00
C ARG A 844 -37.78 -29.44 -5.78
N VAL A 845 -37.03 -29.78 -4.74
CA VAL A 845 -35.71 -29.20 -4.43
C VAL A 845 -34.64 -30.17 -4.88
N ILE A 846 -33.71 -29.70 -5.73
CA ILE A 846 -32.47 -30.41 -6.04
C ILE A 846 -31.38 -29.78 -5.19
N LEU A 847 -30.80 -30.57 -4.27
CA LEU A 847 -29.61 -30.15 -3.55
C LEU A 847 -28.41 -30.37 -4.48
N TYR A 848 -27.85 -29.27 -5.00
CA TYR A 848 -26.61 -29.29 -5.78
C TYR A 848 -25.48 -28.71 -4.93
N ALA A 849 -24.42 -29.49 -4.74
CA ALA A 849 -23.29 -29.19 -3.84
C ALA A 849 -21.96 -29.42 -4.57
#